data_AF-A0A1I8HH76-F1
#
_entry.id   AF-A0A1I8HH76-F1
#
_cell.length_a   1.000
_cell.length_b   1.000
_cell.length_c   1.000
_cell.angle_alpha   90.00
_cell.angle_beta   90.00
_cell.angle_gamma   90.00
#
_symmetry.space_group_name_H-M   'P 1'
#
loop_
_entity.id
_entity.type
_entity.pdbx_description
1 polymer ?
#
loop_
_entity_poly.entity_id
_entity_poly.type
_entity_poly.pdbx_seq_one_letter_code
_entity_poly.pdbx_strand_id
1 'polypeptide(L)'
;MDATPPSGRSSVGYRSLTSAGPGDSGECQSPTAAAVSNRALMSSSRTVKYGSLESANRVSFSKEEDAVDIGVAGDSSALANRASLTSVGQYLRDQLPKPAARRTDNRPLLSESQASLGAASRVLLGERGGADDGPNSVGGGGNGANRDVLGDHVIGDGGCYSRDLAASTGDLAGGAYYRRSSCSGGSAYSGRSRAGSARGSVISFRDVGYEVSVKRGLMRPGLNAIMGPTGCGKTSLLDVLACRKDPRCVTGRVLIDGQSPPDNFKRVSGYVVQDDIVMGTLTVRENLYFSASVRLPGNWTREERMQKVEAVIAELGLAKVADSKIGTELIRGVSGGERKRTNIGMELITDPSVLFLDEPTTGLDAFTAGSVIRTMRSLANRGRTVVFSIHQPKYSIYRLFSYLTLLVNGEVIYHGRAGSAPLKYFKDLGYICDTHNSPPDFFMDMVHGELPAGAAGGQALDQADPLDDEDVEPAVEPDPDAQKDQSNAIAQHLVNEWRRSQLARSIERSVEEICQGAAQINNGGGSGSGSVRTRQLSRRAYPTGFGNQLLHVSWRTWLNLFRNPQSSVIQLIVYLFFGLSIGTVFFGLDTSLESGIQNRQGLFFFLTLQMVFVNLSAVEVFIKERAVFIHENSSGFYSVLVYFLAKILCDMLPIKTLPVLLFMPIIYFMAQLRLEAGAFLFYQLNLVLATCAACGVAFFVSASVSVFGIANILISIMYVFMMVFGGFLINIASVGWLSWCRYLSVFYYAYAGLSVNEFSGMRFCPTRPEPNVTRTCKDGSTVLNDQQIPHSTPWNLWSNELGMFCIMLVFLLLCYVQLCRINKYK
;
A
#
# COMPACT_ATOMS: atom_id res chain seq x y z
N MET A 1 -33.71 69.78 24.14
CA MET A 1 -33.63 69.31 25.54
C MET A 1 -32.43 68.37 25.63
N ASP A 2 -31.18 68.84 25.60
CA ASP A 2 -30.49 69.92 26.34
C ASP A 2 -30.09 69.44 27.75
N ALA A 3 -28.89 69.71 28.28
CA ALA A 3 -27.91 70.75 27.89
C ALA A 3 -26.42 70.30 27.92
N THR A 4 -25.54 71.27 27.66
CA THR A 4 -24.08 71.21 27.38
C THR A 4 -23.23 71.81 28.54
N PRO A 5 -21.97 72.29 28.36
CA PRO A 5 -20.68 71.74 27.88
C PRO A 5 -19.62 71.81 29.05
N PRO A 6 -18.29 72.08 28.93
CA PRO A 6 -17.27 72.04 27.83
C PRO A 6 -16.08 71.09 28.21
N SER A 7 -14.81 71.09 27.72
CA SER A 7 -13.96 71.73 26.68
C SER A 7 -12.69 70.84 26.51
N GLY A 8 -11.78 70.95 25.52
CA GLY A 8 -11.65 71.84 24.34
C GLY A 8 -10.16 72.12 24.00
N ARG A 9 -9.78 72.19 22.70
CA ARG A 9 -8.40 72.20 22.12
C ARG A 9 -7.67 70.83 22.21
N SER A 10 -6.82 70.36 21.28
CA SER A 10 -6.38 70.76 19.91
C SER A 10 -5.42 69.65 19.37
N SER A 11 -5.21 69.36 18.07
CA SER A 11 -5.79 69.80 16.78
C SER A 11 -5.28 68.93 15.60
N VAL A 12 -5.88 69.12 14.40
CA VAL A 12 -5.36 68.98 12.99
C VAL A 12 -3.94 68.42 12.78
N GLY A 13 -3.64 67.51 11.82
CA GLY A 13 -4.39 66.91 10.69
C GLY A 13 -3.41 66.35 9.62
N TYR A 14 -3.74 66.00 8.37
CA TYR A 14 -5.05 65.86 7.69
C TYR A 14 -4.89 65.15 6.29
N ARG A 15 -5.75 64.17 5.95
CA ARG A 15 -6.19 63.75 4.58
C ARG A 15 -5.16 63.29 3.50
N SER A 16 -5.53 62.74 2.34
CA SER A 16 -6.52 61.67 2.00
C SER A 16 -6.61 61.37 0.48
N LEU A 17 -6.94 60.11 0.13
CA LEU A 17 -7.86 59.68 -0.96
C LEU A 17 -7.53 59.90 -2.47
N THR A 18 -7.96 58.90 -3.27
CA THR A 18 -8.47 58.96 -4.67
C THR A 18 -7.51 59.34 -5.82
N SER A 19 -7.64 58.83 -7.07
CA SER A 19 -8.47 57.72 -7.62
C SER A 19 -8.11 57.39 -9.09
N ALA A 20 -8.50 56.19 -9.54
CA ALA A 20 -8.73 55.77 -10.94
C ALA A 20 -7.52 55.56 -11.88
N GLY A 21 -7.71 54.64 -12.84
CA GLY A 21 -6.96 54.48 -14.11
C GLY A 21 -7.96 54.56 -15.28
N PRO A 22 -7.85 53.79 -16.38
CA PRO A 22 -6.81 52.83 -16.78
C PRO A 22 -6.26 53.06 -18.22
N GLY A 23 -5.41 52.15 -18.71
CA GLY A 23 -4.84 52.15 -20.08
C GLY A 23 -3.42 52.76 -20.14
N ASP A 24 -2.57 52.42 -21.11
CA ASP A 24 -2.73 51.48 -22.25
C ASP A 24 -1.36 50.90 -22.67
N SER A 25 -1.36 49.90 -23.58
CA SER A 25 -0.29 49.46 -24.52
C SER A 25 1.21 49.64 -24.21
N GLY A 26 2.04 48.63 -24.52
CA GLY A 26 3.42 48.91 -24.97
C GLY A 26 4.50 47.90 -24.64
N GLU A 27 5.01 47.27 -25.69
CA GLU A 27 6.08 46.27 -25.77
C GLU A 27 7.43 46.56 -25.05
N CYS A 28 7.99 45.48 -24.50
CA CYS A 28 9.37 44.99 -24.65
C CYS A 28 10.55 45.97 -24.82
N GLN A 29 11.53 45.86 -23.90
CA GLN A 29 12.87 45.32 -24.23
C GLN A 29 13.70 44.91 -23.00
N SER A 30 14.68 44.04 -23.24
CA SER A 30 15.81 43.66 -22.36
C SER A 30 17.12 44.10 -23.08
N PRO A 31 18.38 43.81 -22.65
CA PRO A 31 18.85 42.98 -21.53
C PRO A 31 20.07 43.60 -20.75
N THR A 32 20.85 42.76 -20.05
CA THR A 32 22.25 42.96 -19.56
C THR A 32 22.50 43.90 -18.35
N ALA A 33 23.65 43.87 -17.66
CA ALA A 33 24.49 42.74 -17.18
C ALA A 33 25.62 43.24 -16.22
N ALA A 34 26.04 42.37 -15.28
CA ALA A 34 27.36 42.34 -14.61
C ALA A 34 27.77 43.47 -13.61
N ALA A 35 28.92 43.24 -12.95
CA ALA A 35 29.56 43.97 -11.82
C ALA A 35 28.84 43.80 -10.45
N VAL A 36 29.36 43.10 -9.41
CA VAL A 36 30.72 42.79 -8.89
C VAL A 36 31.39 43.96 -8.15
N SER A 37 31.26 44.02 -6.81
CA SER A 37 32.36 43.69 -5.86
C SER A 37 32.12 44.18 -4.41
N ASN A 38 32.49 43.33 -3.44
CA ASN A 38 33.00 43.60 -2.09
C ASN A 38 32.43 44.76 -1.22
N ARG A 39 31.83 44.35 -0.08
CA ARG A 39 32.41 44.74 1.22
C ARG A 39 32.23 43.66 2.30
N ALA A 40 33.34 43.18 2.83
CA ALA A 40 33.41 42.53 4.14
C ALA A 40 33.54 43.65 5.23
N LEU A 41 33.57 43.42 6.55
CA LEU A 41 33.65 42.19 7.36
C LEU A 41 33.20 42.59 8.78
N MET A 42 32.39 41.79 9.48
CA MET A 42 32.55 41.62 10.94
C MET A 42 31.83 40.37 11.45
N SER A 43 32.40 39.74 12.46
CA SER A 43 31.98 38.46 13.01
C SER A 43 31.42 38.59 14.42
N SER A 44 30.51 37.68 14.79
CA SER A 44 30.46 37.17 16.16
C SER A 44 29.97 35.72 16.14
N SER A 45 30.46 34.91 17.07
CA SER A 45 30.41 33.44 16.99
C SER A 45 29.30 32.85 17.85
N ARG A 46 28.72 31.73 17.38
CA ARG A 46 28.25 30.63 18.24
C ARG A 46 28.05 29.34 17.45
N THR A 47 29.13 28.57 17.31
CA THR A 47 29.07 27.16 16.91
C THR A 47 28.68 26.30 18.11
N VAL A 48 27.71 25.41 17.94
CA VAL A 48 27.42 24.31 18.86
C VAL A 48 27.67 23.01 18.12
N LYS A 49 28.57 22.18 18.64
CA LYS A 49 28.76 20.80 18.16
C LYS A 49 27.66 19.93 18.75
N TYR A 50 27.11 19.03 17.95
CA TYR A 50 26.61 17.74 18.43
C TYR A 50 27.45 16.64 17.77
N GLY A 51 27.87 15.66 18.57
CA GLY A 51 28.70 14.54 18.12
C GLY A 51 27.87 13.38 17.58
N SER A 52 28.54 12.44 16.92
CA SER A 52 27.95 11.15 16.54
C SER A 52 27.62 10.31 17.78
N LEU A 53 26.56 9.52 17.71
CA LEU A 53 26.23 8.44 18.63
C LEU A 53 25.23 7.47 17.97
N GLU A 54 25.73 6.63 17.06
CA GLU A 54 25.02 5.43 16.60
C GLU A 54 25.51 4.22 17.39
N SER A 55 24.61 3.49 18.06
CA SER A 55 24.66 2.04 18.29
C SER A 55 23.47 1.58 19.16
N ALA A 56 23.20 0.27 19.15
CA ALA A 56 22.23 -0.43 20.00
C ALA A 56 20.75 0.03 19.93
N ASN A 57 20.01 -0.50 18.95
CA ASN A 57 19.16 -1.66 19.26
C ASN A 57 18.57 -2.36 18.02
N ARG A 58 18.65 -3.70 18.00
CA ARG A 58 18.04 -4.56 16.98
C ARG A 58 17.34 -5.73 17.69
N VAL A 59 16.13 -5.50 18.18
CA VAL A 59 15.37 -6.48 18.96
C VAL A 59 14.41 -7.26 18.06
N SER A 60 14.56 -8.57 18.02
CA SER A 60 13.62 -9.51 17.39
C SER A 60 12.37 -9.67 18.24
N PHE A 61 11.20 -9.30 17.73
CA PHE A 61 9.93 -9.59 18.38
C PHE A 61 9.38 -10.96 17.96
N SER A 62 9.55 -11.93 18.86
CA SER A 62 8.66 -13.10 18.92
C SER A 62 7.25 -12.65 19.33
N LYS A 63 6.24 -13.45 18.99
CA LYS A 63 4.89 -13.28 19.54
C LYS A 63 4.87 -13.76 20.98
N GLU A 64 4.20 -13.03 21.84
CA GLU A 64 3.34 -13.61 22.86
C GLU A 64 2.18 -12.64 23.15
N GLU A 65 1.09 -13.18 23.67
CA GLU A 65 -0.13 -12.43 24.03
C GLU A 65 -0.02 -12.04 25.52
N ASP A 66 -0.61 -10.92 25.96
CA ASP A 66 -1.81 -11.01 26.82
C ASP A 66 -2.42 -9.66 27.25
N ALA A 67 -3.60 -9.80 27.89
CA ALA A 67 -4.37 -8.90 28.74
C ALA A 67 -3.79 -7.51 29.12
N VAL A 68 -4.63 -6.48 28.91
CA VAL A 68 -4.57 -5.21 29.65
C VAL A 68 -5.28 -5.40 30.99
N ASP A 69 -4.63 -5.08 32.11
CA ASP A 69 -5.36 -4.66 33.31
C ASP A 69 -4.60 -3.60 34.16
N ILE A 70 -5.41 -2.87 34.91
CA ILE A 70 -5.19 -1.60 35.62
C ILE A 70 -3.86 -1.48 36.40
N GLY A 71 -3.10 -0.41 36.14
CA GLY A 71 -2.03 0.08 37.01
C GLY A 71 -2.52 1.18 37.98
N VAL A 72 -2.24 1.03 39.28
CA VAL A 72 -2.38 2.08 40.31
C VAL A 72 -0.99 2.50 40.79
N ALA A 73 -0.80 3.79 41.08
CA ALA A 73 0.50 4.39 41.36
C ALA A 73 1.08 4.03 42.74
N GLY A 74 2.41 4.07 42.86
CA GLY A 74 3.13 3.90 44.11
C GLY A 74 4.64 4.13 43.95
N ASP A 75 5.10 5.36 44.16
CA ASP A 75 6.53 5.67 44.28
C ASP A 75 7.13 5.03 45.55
N SER A 76 8.37 4.54 45.48
CA SER A 76 9.46 4.91 46.43
C SER A 76 10.80 4.21 46.15
N SER A 77 11.75 5.01 45.66
CA SER A 77 13.17 5.04 46.03
C SER A 77 13.87 3.82 46.68
N ALA A 78 14.83 3.29 45.91
CA ALA A 78 16.28 3.29 46.24
C ALA A 78 16.90 2.24 47.19
N LEU A 79 18.20 2.03 46.93
CA LEU A 79 19.24 1.35 47.72
C LEU A 79 19.06 -0.17 47.96
N ALA A 80 20.05 -1.05 47.84
CA ALA A 80 21.32 -1.15 47.10
C ALA A 80 22.11 -2.31 47.74
N ASN A 81 22.93 -3.03 46.95
CA ASN A 81 23.93 -4.02 47.37
C ASN A 81 23.41 -5.26 48.14
N ARG A 82 23.86 -6.51 47.97
CA ARG A 82 24.89 -7.23 47.18
C ARG A 82 25.12 -8.53 48.00
N ALA A 83 25.46 -9.65 47.37
CA ALA A 83 25.94 -10.90 48.02
C ALA A 83 24.86 -11.65 48.87
N SER A 84 24.35 -12.81 48.42
CA SER A 84 24.90 -14.18 48.64
C SER A 84 24.74 -14.66 50.10
N LEU A 85 24.33 -15.88 50.46
CA LEU A 85 23.89 -17.12 49.80
C LEU A 85 23.62 -18.09 50.98
N THR A 86 22.82 -19.15 50.79
CA THR A 86 22.82 -20.38 51.62
C THR A 86 22.87 -20.28 53.17
N SER A 87 21.72 -20.39 53.84
CA SER A 87 21.54 -21.43 54.87
C SER A 87 20.07 -21.75 55.18
N VAL A 88 19.62 -22.88 54.64
CA VAL A 88 18.79 -23.92 55.29
C VAL A 88 18.35 -23.67 56.75
N GLY A 89 17.04 -23.84 57.01
CA GLY A 89 16.61 -24.70 58.13
C GLY A 89 15.92 -24.08 59.37
N GLN A 90 14.64 -24.45 59.53
CA GLN A 90 14.00 -24.82 60.81
C GLN A 90 14.02 -23.84 62.02
N TYR A 91 12.90 -23.14 62.22
CA TYR A 91 12.15 -23.08 63.48
C TYR A 91 10.68 -22.77 63.06
N LEU A 92 9.61 -23.51 63.43
CA LEU A 92 9.10 -23.89 64.76
C LEU A 92 8.88 -22.65 65.65
N ARG A 93 7.73 -22.43 66.31
CA ARG A 93 6.49 -23.24 66.39
C ARG A 93 5.29 -22.34 66.77
N ASP A 94 4.08 -22.87 66.59
CA ASP A 94 2.81 -22.56 67.26
C ASP A 94 2.46 -21.10 67.66
N GLN A 95 1.31 -20.63 67.17
CA GLN A 95 0.15 -20.53 68.06
C GLN A 95 -1.15 -21.00 67.36
N LEU A 96 -2.02 -21.61 68.16
CA LEU A 96 -3.34 -22.19 67.84
C LEU A 96 -4.47 -21.21 68.28
N PRO A 97 -5.79 -21.47 68.07
CA PRO A 97 -6.44 -22.73 67.67
C PRO A 97 -7.53 -22.64 66.57
N LYS A 98 -8.02 -23.82 66.14
CA LYS A 98 -9.34 -24.01 65.49
C LYS A 98 -10.36 -24.50 66.53
N PRO A 99 -11.66 -24.23 66.35
CA PRO A 99 -12.63 -25.31 66.05
C PRO A 99 -13.72 -24.88 65.05
N ALA A 100 -14.64 -25.71 64.53
CA ALA A 100 -14.71 -27.16 64.30
C ALA A 100 -15.82 -27.40 63.23
N ALA A 101 -16.05 -28.64 62.76
CA ALA A 101 -16.93 -28.93 61.62
C ALA A 101 -18.03 -29.99 61.89
N ARG A 102 -19.16 -29.89 61.16
CA ARG A 102 -20.15 -30.92 60.73
C ARG A 102 -21.25 -30.19 59.91
N ARG A 103 -21.85 -30.70 58.82
CA ARG A 103 -22.71 -31.92 58.62
C ARG A 103 -23.95 -31.91 59.54
N THR A 104 -25.18 -32.16 59.09
CA THR A 104 -25.67 -32.73 57.81
C THR A 104 -27.12 -32.29 57.51
N ASP A 105 -27.56 -32.51 56.27
CA ASP A 105 -28.93 -32.80 55.80
C ASP A 105 -30.14 -31.95 56.28
N ASN A 106 -30.81 -31.29 55.33
CA ASN A 106 -32.12 -31.78 54.86
C ASN A 106 -32.61 -31.10 53.56
N ARG A 107 -33.11 -31.93 52.63
CA ARG A 107 -34.16 -31.61 51.65
C ARG A 107 -35.53 -31.88 52.34
N PRO A 108 -36.71 -31.39 51.88
CA PRO A 108 -37.12 -31.53 50.47
C PRO A 108 -38.16 -30.56 49.86
N LEU A 109 -38.39 -30.79 48.56
CA LEU A 109 -39.66 -30.76 47.82
C LEU A 109 -40.47 -29.47 47.57
N LEU A 110 -41.01 -29.48 46.33
CA LEU A 110 -42.04 -28.63 45.71
C LEU A 110 -41.59 -27.30 45.08
N SER A 111 -42.01 -26.94 43.85
CA SER A 111 -42.46 -27.72 42.68
C SER A 111 -42.63 -26.77 41.48
N GLU A 112 -42.40 -27.28 40.26
CA GLU A 112 -43.25 -27.17 39.04
C GLU A 112 -44.29 -26.04 38.93
N SER A 113 -44.51 -25.38 37.79
CA SER A 113 -44.02 -25.55 36.39
C SER A 113 -44.28 -24.22 35.60
N GLN A 114 -44.34 -24.06 34.26
CA GLN A 114 -44.58 -24.95 33.12
C GLN A 114 -44.16 -24.27 31.78
N ALA A 115 -44.74 -24.73 30.65
CA ALA A 115 -44.72 -24.12 29.31
C ALA A 115 -43.45 -24.29 28.45
N SER A 116 -43.18 -25.54 28.07
CA SER A 116 -42.79 -25.84 26.68
C SER A 116 -44.04 -26.24 25.86
N LEU A 117 -44.09 -25.93 24.55
CA LEU A 117 -44.67 -26.74 23.45
C LEU A 117 -44.81 -25.97 22.12
N GLY A 118 -44.86 -26.70 20.99
CA GLY A 118 -44.96 -26.18 19.61
C GLY A 118 -43.63 -26.27 18.84
N ALA A 119 -43.19 -27.41 18.26
CA ALA A 119 -43.85 -28.36 17.35
C ALA A 119 -44.16 -27.74 15.95
N ALA A 120 -44.02 -28.40 14.79
CA ALA A 120 -43.78 -29.81 14.42
C ALA A 120 -43.38 -29.89 12.91
N SER A 121 -43.04 -31.01 12.23
CA SER A 121 -42.51 -32.37 12.54
C SER A 121 -42.41 -33.18 11.20
N ARG A 122 -42.15 -34.52 11.25
CA ARG A 122 -42.21 -35.56 10.18
C ARG A 122 -40.99 -35.65 9.23
N VAL A 123 -40.55 -36.80 8.65
CA VAL A 123 -40.96 -38.25 8.61
C VAL A 123 -39.79 -39.05 7.95
N LEU A 124 -39.50 -40.36 8.10
CA LEU A 124 -39.66 -41.43 9.13
C LEU A 124 -38.75 -42.64 8.73
N LEU A 125 -38.24 -43.43 9.69
CA LEU A 125 -37.67 -44.81 9.55
C LEU A 125 -36.39 -44.98 8.67
N GLY A 126 -35.62 -46.09 8.72
CA GLY A 126 -35.60 -47.25 9.65
C GLY A 126 -35.08 -48.56 8.98
N GLU A 127 -34.24 -49.35 9.67
CA GLU A 127 -33.64 -50.66 9.26
C GLU A 127 -32.59 -50.60 8.11
N ARG A 128 -31.50 -51.40 8.03
CA ARG A 128 -30.78 -52.41 8.87
C ARG A 128 -29.34 -52.55 8.31
N GLY A 129 -28.30 -53.13 8.93
CA GLY A 129 -28.14 -53.66 10.31
C GLY A 129 -27.14 -54.85 10.40
N GLY A 130 -25.95 -54.66 10.97
CA GLY A 130 -24.92 -55.69 11.30
C GLY A 130 -23.51 -55.40 10.75
N ALA A 131 -22.40 -56.01 11.21
CA ALA A 131 -22.08 -56.66 12.51
C ALA A 131 -20.56 -56.97 12.61
N ASP A 132 -20.01 -56.86 13.83
CA ASP A 132 -18.89 -57.58 14.49
C ASP A 132 -17.45 -57.70 13.89
N ASP A 133 -16.51 -57.05 14.61
CA ASP A 133 -15.23 -57.53 15.20
C ASP A 133 -14.20 -58.45 14.49
N GLY A 134 -12.91 -58.13 14.75
CA GLY A 134 -11.90 -59.15 15.11
C GLY A 134 -10.55 -59.17 14.34
N PRO A 135 -9.46 -58.57 14.86
CA PRO A 135 -8.08 -58.82 14.41
C PRO A 135 -7.33 -59.83 15.32
N ASN A 136 -6.34 -60.57 14.79
CA ASN A 136 -5.39 -61.32 15.63
C ASN A 136 -3.98 -61.45 15.00
N SER A 137 -3.05 -62.03 15.75
CA SER A 137 -1.61 -61.74 15.79
C SER A 137 -0.68 -62.81 15.18
N VAL A 138 0.62 -62.46 15.09
CA VAL A 138 1.91 -63.21 15.09
C VAL A 138 2.90 -62.31 14.33
N GLY A 139 4.10 -61.90 14.77
CA GLY A 139 5.17 -62.52 15.59
C GLY A 139 6.43 -62.67 14.70
N GLY A 140 7.69 -62.49 15.11
CA GLY A 140 8.28 -61.96 16.35
C GLY A 140 9.81 -62.24 16.46
N GLY A 141 10.61 -61.25 16.89
CA GLY A 141 12.00 -61.42 17.36
C GLY A 141 13.15 -61.33 16.31
N GLY A 142 14.34 -60.85 16.74
CA GLY A 142 15.59 -60.86 15.95
C GLY A 142 16.58 -59.72 16.28
N ASN A 143 17.57 -59.99 17.15
CA ASN A 143 18.59 -59.02 17.59
C ASN A 143 19.63 -58.64 16.51
N GLY A 144 20.39 -57.56 16.72
CA GLY A 144 21.60 -57.23 15.95
C GLY A 144 22.72 -56.65 16.83
N ALA A 145 23.95 -56.48 16.29
CA ALA A 145 25.06 -55.73 16.89
C ALA A 145 26.22 -55.44 15.89
N ASN A 146 26.92 -54.31 16.13
CA ASN A 146 28.21 -53.80 15.61
C ASN A 146 29.28 -54.88 15.22
N ARG A 147 30.23 -54.65 14.28
CA ARG A 147 31.28 -53.59 14.28
C ARG A 147 32.06 -53.44 12.95
N ASP A 148 32.52 -52.20 12.68
CA ASP A 148 33.86 -51.68 12.29
C ASP A 148 34.76 -52.31 11.17
N VAL A 149 35.61 -51.43 10.57
CA VAL A 149 36.96 -51.63 9.95
C VAL A 149 37.16 -51.52 8.39
N LEU A 150 37.86 -50.42 7.99
CA LEU A 150 38.78 -50.12 6.86
C LEU A 150 38.55 -50.55 5.38
N GLY A 151 39.03 -49.71 4.45
CA GLY A 151 39.37 -50.07 3.06
C GLY A 151 39.52 -48.87 2.09
N ASP A 152 40.75 -48.45 1.78
CA ASP A 152 41.06 -47.35 0.82
C ASP A 152 40.92 -47.74 -0.66
N HIS A 153 40.74 -46.74 -1.54
CA HIS A 153 41.50 -46.65 -2.81
C HIS A 153 41.43 -45.26 -3.47
N VAL A 154 42.55 -44.86 -4.10
CA VAL A 154 42.77 -43.57 -4.81
C VAL A 154 42.93 -43.83 -6.35
N ILE A 155 43.02 -42.75 -7.16
CA ILE A 155 43.18 -42.63 -8.63
C ILE A 155 41.83 -42.34 -9.35
N GLY A 156 41.72 -41.40 -10.30
CA GLY A 156 42.70 -40.44 -10.84
C GLY A 156 42.14 -39.61 -12.02
N ASP A 157 42.97 -38.75 -12.62
CA ASP A 157 42.59 -37.78 -13.68
C ASP A 157 42.05 -38.39 -14.99
N GLY A 158 41.26 -37.59 -15.74
CA GLY A 158 40.88 -37.90 -17.13
C GLY A 158 40.03 -36.82 -17.80
N GLY A 159 40.64 -35.99 -18.65
CA GLY A 159 39.95 -34.89 -19.34
C GLY A 159 39.44 -35.22 -20.76
N CYS A 160 38.54 -34.35 -21.24
CA CYS A 160 38.22 -34.03 -22.64
C CYS A 160 38.20 -35.15 -23.71
N TYR A 161 37.02 -35.36 -24.32
CA TYR A 161 36.95 -35.59 -25.78
C TYR A 161 35.90 -34.71 -26.43
N SER A 162 36.31 -33.97 -27.46
CA SER A 162 35.40 -33.34 -28.43
C SER A 162 35.05 -34.34 -29.52
N ARG A 163 33.86 -34.22 -30.10
CA ARG A 163 33.59 -34.77 -31.44
C ARG A 163 32.43 -34.04 -32.12
N ASP A 164 32.78 -33.17 -33.07
CA ASP A 164 31.87 -32.78 -34.14
C ASP A 164 31.48 -34.02 -34.96
N LEU A 165 30.23 -34.07 -35.43
CA LEU A 165 29.89 -34.80 -36.64
C LEU A 165 28.62 -34.22 -37.26
N ALA A 166 28.73 -33.80 -38.51
CA ALA A 166 27.64 -33.20 -39.27
C ALA A 166 26.95 -34.23 -40.16
N ALA A 167 25.67 -33.96 -40.46
CA ALA A 167 24.90 -34.38 -41.63
C ALA A 167 25.06 -35.83 -42.16
N SER A 168 23.98 -36.60 -42.05
CA SER A 168 23.56 -37.47 -43.15
C SER A 168 22.05 -37.38 -43.36
N THR A 169 21.64 -37.31 -44.63
CA THR A 169 20.25 -37.43 -45.07
C THR A 169 19.91 -38.90 -45.26
N GLY A 170 18.69 -39.31 -44.93
CA GLY A 170 18.20 -40.67 -45.22
C GLY A 170 16.72 -40.83 -44.91
N ASP A 171 15.89 -40.83 -45.94
CA ASP A 171 14.49 -41.28 -45.85
C ASP A 171 14.44 -42.80 -45.62
N LEU A 172 13.48 -43.26 -44.82
CA LEU A 172 12.83 -44.57 -44.97
C LEU A 172 11.49 -44.58 -44.21
N ALA A 173 10.55 -45.40 -44.68
CA ALA A 173 9.12 -45.25 -44.37
C ALA A 173 8.53 -46.39 -43.53
N GLY A 174 7.42 -46.09 -42.86
CA GLY A 174 6.58 -47.05 -42.12
C GLY A 174 6.78 -46.97 -40.59
N GLY A 175 5.74 -47.07 -39.77
CA GLY A 175 4.31 -47.14 -40.11
C GLY A 175 3.48 -47.83 -39.02
N ALA A 176 2.92 -47.05 -38.08
CA ALA A 176 2.06 -47.58 -37.02
C ALA A 176 0.82 -46.71 -36.80
N TYR A 177 -0.34 -47.34 -36.87
CA TYR A 177 -1.67 -46.75 -36.71
C TYR A 177 -1.88 -46.15 -35.31
N TYR A 178 -2.67 -45.07 -35.21
CA TYR A 178 -3.84 -45.09 -34.33
C TYR A 178 -5.02 -44.33 -34.94
N ARG A 179 -6.24 -44.69 -34.51
CA ARG A 179 -7.50 -44.46 -35.24
C ARG A 179 -8.05 -43.04 -35.06
N ARG A 180 -8.34 -42.36 -36.18
CA ARG A 180 -9.01 -41.05 -36.23
C ARG A 180 -10.52 -41.22 -36.04
N SER A 181 -11.10 -40.59 -35.01
CA SER A 181 -12.55 -40.37 -34.93
C SER A 181 -12.91 -39.00 -35.51
N SER A 182 -13.97 -38.94 -36.30
CA SER A 182 -14.41 -37.73 -37.00
C SER A 182 -15.69 -37.18 -36.39
N CYS A 183 -15.65 -35.93 -35.92
CA CYS A 183 -16.83 -35.08 -35.77
C CYS A 183 -16.61 -33.80 -36.58
N SER A 184 -17.68 -33.22 -37.09
CA SER A 184 -17.67 -32.30 -38.24
C SER A 184 -18.13 -30.88 -37.90
N GLY A 185 -17.74 -29.92 -38.75
CA GLY A 185 -18.47 -28.66 -38.92
C GLY A 185 -18.16 -27.54 -37.92
N GLY A 186 -17.23 -26.66 -38.27
CA GLY A 186 -17.03 -25.37 -37.61
C GLY A 186 -16.31 -24.41 -38.56
N SER A 187 -16.88 -23.24 -38.83
CA SER A 187 -16.37 -22.31 -39.86
C SER A 187 -14.95 -21.84 -39.54
N ALA A 188 -14.06 -21.95 -40.53
CA ALA A 188 -12.70 -21.40 -40.46
C ALA A 188 -12.72 -19.87 -40.54
N TYR A 189 -13.05 -19.21 -39.43
CA TYR A 189 -12.83 -17.78 -39.28
C TYR A 189 -11.32 -17.49 -39.41
N SER A 190 -10.94 -16.74 -40.45
CA SER A 190 -9.57 -16.27 -40.65
C SER A 190 -9.25 -15.15 -39.65
N GLY A 191 -9.12 -15.52 -38.38
CA GLY A 191 -8.69 -14.64 -37.30
C GLY A 191 -7.26 -14.17 -37.58
N ARG A 192 -7.13 -12.95 -38.11
CA ARG A 192 -5.86 -12.34 -38.54
C ARG A 192 -5.01 -11.93 -37.33
N SER A 193 -4.60 -12.91 -36.55
CA SER A 193 -3.88 -12.73 -35.29
C SER A 193 -2.56 -12.02 -35.54
N ARG A 194 -2.52 -10.72 -35.25
CA ARG A 194 -1.31 -9.92 -35.18
C ARG A 194 -0.56 -10.25 -33.88
N ALA A 195 -0.07 -11.49 -33.80
CA ALA A 195 0.98 -11.89 -32.87
C ALA A 195 2.30 -11.21 -33.29
N GLY A 196 2.35 -9.89 -33.13
CA GLY A 196 3.54 -9.10 -33.37
C GLY A 196 4.57 -9.46 -32.31
N SER A 197 5.56 -10.28 -32.69
CA SER A 197 6.70 -10.57 -31.83
C SER A 197 7.38 -9.25 -31.45
N ALA A 198 7.24 -8.85 -30.19
CA ALA A 198 7.83 -7.62 -29.69
C ALA A 198 9.35 -7.77 -29.68
N ARG A 199 10.01 -7.19 -30.70
CA ARG A 199 11.47 -6.99 -30.68
C ARG A 199 11.82 -6.23 -29.40
N GLY A 200 12.63 -6.85 -28.53
CA GLY A 200 13.10 -6.21 -27.31
C GLY A 200 13.95 -5.00 -27.62
N SER A 201 13.75 -3.95 -26.83
CA SER A 201 14.46 -2.69 -27.00
C SER A 201 15.82 -2.70 -26.31
N VAL A 202 16.83 -2.15 -26.95
CA VAL A 202 18.15 -1.94 -26.35
C VAL A 202 18.10 -0.66 -25.50
N ILE A 203 18.41 -0.78 -24.20
CA ILE A 203 18.54 0.39 -23.32
C ILE A 203 20.01 0.79 -23.31
N SER A 204 20.30 2.06 -23.52
CA SER A 204 21.62 2.66 -23.36
C SER A 204 21.52 3.87 -22.44
N PHE A 205 22.53 4.09 -21.60
CA PHE A 205 22.52 5.18 -20.63
C PHE A 205 23.90 5.81 -20.47
N ARG A 206 23.89 7.13 -20.23
CA ARG A 206 25.09 7.96 -20.19
C ARG A 206 24.97 9.08 -19.16
N ASP A 207 26.05 9.27 -18.42
CA ASP A 207 26.34 10.29 -17.41
C ASP A 207 25.20 10.41 -16.36
N VAL A 208 24.61 9.27 -15.97
CA VAL A 208 23.42 9.19 -15.12
C VAL A 208 23.80 9.41 -13.65
N GLY A 209 23.21 10.42 -13.02
CA GLY A 209 23.43 10.76 -11.62
C GLY A 209 22.13 11.00 -10.86
N TYR A 210 21.83 10.14 -9.89
CA TYR A 210 20.80 10.30 -8.86
C TYR A 210 21.17 9.35 -7.72
N GLU A 211 21.81 9.83 -6.64
CA GLU A 211 22.41 9.02 -5.53
C GLU A 211 23.47 7.96 -5.96
N VAL A 212 23.54 7.69 -7.25
CA VAL A 212 24.24 6.61 -7.96
C VAL A 212 24.84 7.28 -9.19
N SER A 213 26.17 7.27 -9.31
CA SER A 213 26.93 7.93 -10.38
C SER A 213 27.29 6.92 -11.49
N VAL A 214 26.28 6.53 -12.28
CA VAL A 214 26.46 5.54 -13.35
C VAL A 214 26.87 6.22 -14.66
N LYS A 215 28.18 6.20 -14.93
CA LYS A 215 28.74 6.88 -16.11
C LYS A 215 28.20 6.34 -17.44
N ARG A 216 28.37 5.07 -17.78
CA ARG A 216 28.01 4.55 -19.13
C ARG A 216 27.59 3.07 -19.08
N GLY A 217 26.61 2.67 -19.90
CA GLY A 217 26.22 1.26 -20.03
C GLY A 217 25.14 0.96 -21.08
N LEU A 218 24.94 -0.33 -21.35
CA LEU A 218 24.18 -0.88 -22.49
C LEU A 218 23.52 -2.22 -22.14
N MET A 219 22.20 -2.24 -21.90
CA MET A 219 21.42 -3.45 -21.67
C MET A 219 20.71 -3.90 -22.95
N ARG A 220 20.91 -5.16 -23.33
CA ARG A 220 20.41 -5.75 -24.58
C ARG A 220 19.27 -6.74 -24.31
N PRO A 221 18.46 -7.10 -25.32
CA PRO A 221 17.51 -8.22 -25.24
C PRO A 221 18.15 -9.48 -24.64
N GLY A 222 17.46 -10.09 -23.69
CA GLY A 222 18.07 -11.04 -22.75
C GLY A 222 17.75 -10.70 -21.30
N LEU A 223 18.39 -11.44 -20.38
CA LEU A 223 18.18 -11.35 -18.94
C LEU A 223 19.36 -10.59 -18.30
N ASN A 224 19.14 -9.33 -17.92
CA ASN A 224 20.15 -8.39 -17.41
C ASN A 224 20.01 -8.25 -15.89
N ALA A 225 20.99 -8.76 -15.14
CA ALA A 225 21.02 -8.68 -13.68
C ALA A 225 21.79 -7.44 -13.20
N ILE A 226 21.28 -6.79 -12.15
CA ILE A 226 21.96 -5.73 -11.38
C ILE A 226 22.17 -6.27 -9.96
N MET A 227 23.42 -6.33 -9.51
CA MET A 227 23.82 -6.98 -8.27
C MET A 227 24.87 -6.14 -7.51
N GLY A 228 24.96 -6.35 -6.20
CA GLY A 228 25.83 -5.60 -5.28
C GLY A 228 25.22 -5.50 -3.89
N PRO A 229 25.94 -4.96 -2.89
CA PRO A 229 25.51 -4.89 -1.50
C PRO A 229 24.24 -4.06 -1.28
N THR A 230 23.67 -4.18 -0.09
CA THR A 230 22.56 -3.30 0.34
C THR A 230 23.06 -1.85 0.40
N GLY A 231 22.21 -0.90 0.00
CA GLY A 231 22.57 0.52 -0.08
C GLY A 231 23.32 0.97 -1.35
N CYS A 232 23.93 0.06 -2.15
CA CYS A 232 24.79 0.48 -3.30
C CYS A 232 24.06 1.11 -4.50
N GLY A 233 22.75 1.36 -4.42
CA GLY A 233 21.98 2.04 -5.46
C GLY A 233 21.23 1.16 -6.46
N LYS A 234 21.15 -0.17 -6.26
CA LYS A 234 20.47 -1.12 -7.18
C LYS A 234 19.08 -0.64 -7.63
N THR A 235 18.20 -0.38 -6.67
CA THR A 235 16.82 0.08 -6.90
C THR A 235 16.76 1.50 -7.43
N SER A 236 17.58 2.43 -6.92
CA SER A 236 17.67 3.80 -7.44
C SER A 236 18.05 3.82 -8.93
N LEU A 237 19.02 3.00 -9.37
CA LEU A 237 19.35 2.85 -10.79
C LEU A 237 18.17 2.27 -11.59
N LEU A 238 17.53 1.22 -11.09
CA LEU A 238 16.40 0.57 -11.76
C LEU A 238 15.22 1.55 -11.94
N ASP A 239 14.93 2.37 -10.93
CA ASP A 239 13.91 3.42 -11.00
C ASP A 239 14.28 4.54 -11.97
N VAL A 240 15.56 4.94 -12.05
CA VAL A 240 16.01 5.94 -13.04
C VAL A 240 15.90 5.39 -14.46
N LEU A 241 16.31 4.14 -14.71
CA LEU A 241 16.15 3.50 -16.03
C LEU A 241 14.67 3.34 -16.43
N ALA A 242 13.78 3.09 -15.47
CA ALA A 242 12.33 3.10 -15.66
C ALA A 242 11.70 4.51 -15.69
N CYS A 243 12.51 5.58 -15.63
CA CYS A 243 12.09 6.98 -15.54
C CYS A 243 11.19 7.30 -14.31
N ARG A 244 11.19 6.46 -13.27
CA ARG A 244 10.33 6.52 -12.08
C ARG A 244 10.81 7.49 -10.98
N LYS A 245 12.06 7.97 -11.02
CA LYS A 245 12.54 9.10 -10.18
C LYS A 245 12.15 10.48 -10.76
N ASP A 246 12.20 11.52 -9.94
CA ASP A 246 11.91 12.91 -10.34
C ASP A 246 12.99 13.43 -11.32
N PRO A 247 12.64 13.85 -12.56
CA PRO A 247 13.60 14.33 -13.54
C PRO A 247 14.46 15.53 -13.08
N ARG A 248 14.03 16.28 -12.06
CA ARG A 248 14.79 17.41 -11.51
C ARG A 248 16.03 16.96 -10.71
N CYS A 249 16.04 15.73 -10.24
CA CYS A 249 17.13 15.15 -9.44
C CYS A 249 18.05 14.23 -10.25
N VAL A 250 17.73 13.99 -11.53
CA VAL A 250 18.46 13.05 -12.41
C VAL A 250 19.31 13.82 -13.41
N THR A 251 20.64 13.70 -13.32
CA THR A 251 21.55 14.10 -14.39
C THR A 251 21.69 12.98 -15.42
N GLY A 252 22.20 13.31 -16.62
CA GLY A 252 22.48 12.33 -17.68
C GLY A 252 21.35 12.11 -18.67
N ARG A 253 21.45 11.02 -19.43
CA ARG A 253 20.47 10.60 -20.45
C ARG A 253 20.31 9.08 -20.48
N VAL A 254 19.06 8.64 -20.54
CA VAL A 254 18.67 7.27 -20.91
C VAL A 254 18.11 7.31 -22.33
N LEU A 255 18.43 6.31 -23.14
CA LEU A 255 17.98 6.13 -24.52
C LEU A 255 17.51 4.68 -24.73
N ILE A 256 16.49 4.49 -25.55
CA ILE A 256 15.84 3.21 -25.85
C ILE A 256 15.79 3.09 -27.37
N ASP A 257 16.41 2.03 -27.91
CA ASP A 257 16.64 1.85 -29.36
C ASP A 257 17.27 3.10 -30.02
N GLY A 258 18.13 3.79 -29.28
CA GLY A 258 18.80 5.03 -29.68
C GLY A 258 17.93 6.29 -29.62
N GLN A 259 16.68 6.23 -29.15
CA GLN A 259 15.80 7.39 -29.02
C GLN A 259 15.54 7.74 -27.55
N SER A 260 15.19 8.99 -27.26
CA SER A 260 14.76 9.35 -25.90
C SER A 260 13.45 8.63 -25.53
N PRO A 261 13.29 8.12 -24.29
CA PRO A 261 12.04 7.54 -23.84
C PRO A 261 10.86 8.48 -24.10
N PRO A 262 9.73 8.00 -24.66
CA PRO A 262 8.57 8.85 -24.91
C PRO A 262 7.89 9.27 -23.60
N ASP A 263 7.16 10.39 -23.60
CA ASP A 263 6.42 10.93 -22.43
C ASP A 263 5.54 9.88 -21.71
N ASN A 264 5.05 8.88 -22.45
CA ASN A 264 4.21 7.80 -21.93
C ASN A 264 4.98 6.52 -21.54
N PHE A 265 6.33 6.52 -21.53
CA PHE A 265 7.15 5.30 -21.36
C PHE A 265 6.76 4.47 -20.13
N LYS A 266 6.43 5.11 -19.00
CA LYS A 266 5.94 4.45 -17.76
C LYS A 266 4.72 3.54 -17.94
N ARG A 267 3.95 3.73 -19.03
CA ARG A 267 2.76 2.94 -19.41
C ARG A 267 3.07 1.83 -20.43
N VAL A 268 4.26 1.86 -21.04
CA VAL A 268 4.69 1.00 -22.15
C VAL A 268 5.80 0.04 -21.70
N SER A 269 6.65 0.45 -20.76
CA SER A 269 7.51 -0.45 -19.98
C SER A 269 6.69 -1.21 -18.95
N GLY A 270 6.98 -2.49 -18.75
CA GLY A 270 6.54 -3.20 -17.55
C GLY A 270 7.44 -2.85 -16.36
N TYR A 271 6.87 -2.61 -15.18
CA TYR A 271 7.66 -2.45 -13.94
C TYR A 271 7.03 -3.21 -12.77
N VAL A 272 7.73 -4.23 -12.30
CA VAL A 272 7.36 -5.03 -11.12
C VAL A 272 8.12 -4.50 -9.91
N VAL A 273 7.39 -4.13 -8.86
CA VAL A 273 7.94 -3.66 -7.58
C VAL A 273 8.40 -4.83 -6.69
N GLN A 274 9.19 -4.50 -5.66
CA GLN A 274 9.72 -5.46 -4.66
C GLN A 274 8.56 -6.12 -3.90
N ASP A 275 7.65 -5.33 -3.35
CA ASP A 275 6.41 -5.80 -2.71
C ASP A 275 5.39 -6.32 -3.74
N ASP A 276 4.65 -7.38 -3.39
CA ASP A 276 3.60 -7.90 -4.27
C ASP A 276 2.26 -7.19 -4.08
N ILE A 277 2.19 -5.99 -4.64
CA ILE A 277 1.01 -5.12 -4.71
C ILE A 277 -0.03 -5.71 -5.68
N VAL A 278 -0.78 -6.72 -5.22
CA VAL A 278 -1.83 -7.45 -5.96
C VAL A 278 -3.10 -7.55 -5.10
N MET A 279 -4.30 -7.47 -5.71
CA MET A 279 -5.54 -7.50 -4.93
C MET A 279 -5.90 -8.92 -4.47
N GLY A 280 -5.65 -9.19 -3.18
CA GLY A 280 -5.74 -10.52 -2.54
C GLY A 280 -7.12 -11.21 -2.59
N THR A 281 -8.20 -10.44 -2.70
CA THR A 281 -9.60 -10.94 -2.74
C THR A 281 -10.05 -11.42 -4.12
N LEU A 282 -9.28 -11.10 -5.16
CA LEU A 282 -9.47 -11.56 -6.54
C LEU A 282 -8.62 -12.80 -6.82
N THR A 283 -8.98 -13.54 -7.87
CA THR A 283 -8.18 -14.64 -8.41
C THR A 283 -7.01 -14.15 -9.26
N VAL A 284 -6.09 -15.07 -9.60
CA VAL A 284 -5.02 -14.81 -10.59
C VAL A 284 -5.63 -14.30 -11.90
N ARG A 285 -6.64 -15.01 -12.43
CA ARG A 285 -7.35 -14.67 -13.68
C ARG A 285 -8.03 -13.31 -13.61
N GLU A 286 -8.68 -12.99 -12.50
CA GLU A 286 -9.38 -11.70 -12.34
C GLU A 286 -8.43 -10.50 -12.22
N ASN A 287 -7.29 -10.65 -11.53
CA ASN A 287 -6.26 -9.60 -11.48
C ASN A 287 -5.67 -9.34 -12.89
N LEU A 288 -5.36 -10.40 -13.64
CA LEU A 288 -4.87 -10.29 -15.02
C LEU A 288 -5.94 -9.71 -15.97
N TYR A 289 -7.19 -10.13 -15.84
CA TYR A 289 -8.32 -9.59 -16.61
C TYR A 289 -8.64 -8.14 -16.28
N PHE A 290 -8.48 -7.71 -15.02
CA PHE A 290 -8.56 -6.30 -14.64
C PHE A 290 -7.47 -5.47 -15.34
N SER A 291 -6.20 -5.92 -15.27
CA SER A 291 -5.09 -5.27 -15.99
C SER A 291 -5.38 -5.17 -17.49
N ALA A 292 -5.85 -6.27 -18.12
CA ALA A 292 -6.23 -6.31 -19.52
C ALA A 292 -7.38 -5.33 -19.86
N SER A 293 -8.37 -5.22 -18.97
CA SER A 293 -9.56 -4.39 -19.19
C SER A 293 -9.31 -2.89 -19.08
N VAL A 294 -8.23 -2.46 -18.42
CA VAL A 294 -7.87 -1.03 -18.29
C VAL A 294 -6.65 -0.62 -19.11
N ARG A 295 -5.69 -1.53 -19.38
CA ARG A 295 -4.46 -1.26 -20.15
C ARG A 295 -4.51 -1.65 -21.62
N LEU A 296 -5.29 -2.66 -22.04
CA LEU A 296 -5.44 -2.95 -23.47
C LEU A 296 -6.39 -1.96 -24.13
N PRO A 297 -6.15 -1.53 -25.38
CA PRO A 297 -6.98 -0.53 -26.04
C PRO A 297 -8.46 -0.91 -26.14
N GLY A 298 -9.32 0.11 -26.25
CA GLY A 298 -10.77 -0.05 -26.25
C GLY A 298 -11.34 -0.93 -27.37
N ASN A 299 -10.62 -1.12 -28.49
CA ASN A 299 -11.07 -1.89 -29.65
C ASN A 299 -11.01 -3.42 -29.49
N TRP A 300 -10.36 -3.93 -28.43
CA TRP A 300 -10.40 -5.37 -28.13
C TRP A 300 -11.81 -5.77 -27.65
N THR A 301 -12.27 -6.95 -28.05
CA THR A 301 -13.47 -7.60 -27.48
C THR A 301 -13.21 -8.12 -26.06
N ARG A 302 -14.24 -8.62 -25.37
CA ARG A 302 -14.06 -9.29 -24.06
C ARG A 302 -13.33 -10.62 -24.23
N GLU A 303 -13.60 -11.29 -25.33
CA GLU A 303 -13.15 -12.63 -25.69
C GLU A 303 -11.65 -12.59 -26.05
N GLU A 304 -11.21 -11.63 -26.86
CA GLU A 304 -9.78 -11.40 -27.14
C GLU A 304 -9.00 -11.00 -25.88
N ARG A 305 -9.59 -10.18 -24.98
CA ARG A 305 -8.97 -9.86 -23.69
C ARG A 305 -8.80 -11.12 -22.83
N MET A 306 -9.80 -12.00 -22.78
CA MET A 306 -9.69 -13.26 -22.05
C MET A 306 -8.65 -14.19 -22.69
N GLN A 307 -8.63 -14.34 -24.01
CA GLN A 307 -7.60 -15.11 -24.73
C GLN A 307 -6.18 -14.61 -24.42
N LYS A 308 -5.98 -13.28 -24.34
CA LYS A 308 -4.70 -12.68 -23.92
C LYS A 308 -4.35 -13.01 -22.46
N VAL A 309 -5.34 -13.05 -21.57
CA VAL A 309 -5.17 -13.50 -20.17
C VAL A 309 -4.78 -14.98 -20.10
N GLU A 310 -5.47 -15.89 -20.81
CA GLU A 310 -5.10 -17.31 -20.88
C GLU A 310 -3.66 -17.50 -21.39
N ALA A 311 -3.28 -16.76 -22.43
CA ALA A 311 -1.93 -16.83 -23.00
C ALA A 311 -0.85 -16.40 -21.99
N VAL A 312 -1.11 -15.38 -21.16
CA VAL A 312 -0.20 -14.94 -20.09
C VAL A 312 -0.19 -15.93 -18.92
N ILE A 313 -1.33 -16.50 -18.54
CA ILE A 313 -1.43 -17.56 -17.52
C ILE A 313 -0.61 -18.79 -17.93
N ALA A 314 -0.68 -19.18 -19.22
CA ALA A 314 0.11 -20.27 -19.77
C ALA A 314 1.61 -19.93 -19.88
N GLU A 315 1.97 -18.73 -20.36
CA GLU A 315 3.38 -18.26 -20.46
C GLU A 315 4.09 -18.22 -19.08
N LEU A 316 3.33 -18.01 -18.01
CA LEU A 316 3.82 -17.95 -16.62
C LEU A 316 3.64 -19.26 -15.83
N GLY A 317 3.05 -20.30 -16.42
CA GLY A 317 2.80 -21.58 -15.75
C GLY A 317 1.76 -21.53 -14.61
N LEU A 318 0.88 -20.53 -14.61
CA LEU A 318 -0.10 -20.27 -13.55
C LEU A 318 -1.42 -21.03 -13.71
N ALA A 319 -1.57 -21.85 -14.77
CA ALA A 319 -2.83 -22.50 -15.14
C ALA A 319 -3.50 -23.30 -14.00
N LYS A 320 -2.72 -23.93 -13.10
CA LYS A 320 -3.25 -24.69 -11.95
C LYS A 320 -3.91 -23.81 -10.87
N VAL A 321 -3.54 -22.54 -10.78
CA VAL A 321 -4.00 -21.58 -9.76
C VAL A 321 -4.75 -20.39 -10.36
N ALA A 322 -5.08 -20.44 -11.65
CA ALA A 322 -5.72 -19.36 -12.39
C ALA A 322 -7.01 -18.84 -11.70
N ASP A 323 -7.83 -19.74 -11.19
CA ASP A 323 -9.09 -19.44 -10.50
C ASP A 323 -8.98 -19.50 -8.97
N SER A 324 -7.76 -19.60 -8.43
CA SER A 324 -7.48 -19.47 -6.99
C SER A 324 -7.31 -18.01 -6.59
N LYS A 325 -7.82 -17.64 -5.40
CA LYS A 325 -7.62 -16.30 -4.81
C LYS A 325 -6.14 -16.06 -4.49
N ILE A 326 -5.67 -14.84 -4.72
CA ILE A 326 -4.29 -14.43 -4.39
C ILE A 326 -4.02 -14.49 -2.88
N GLY A 327 -5.05 -14.25 -2.07
CA GLY A 327 -4.99 -14.26 -0.61
C GLY A 327 -4.55 -12.92 -0.03
N THR A 328 -4.96 -12.67 1.20
CA THR A 328 -4.51 -11.55 2.04
C THR A 328 -3.72 -12.11 3.24
N GLU A 329 -3.33 -11.27 4.20
CA GLU A 329 -2.76 -11.73 5.47
C GLU A 329 -3.76 -12.59 6.27
N LEU A 330 -5.06 -12.30 6.16
CA LEU A 330 -6.15 -13.01 6.86
C LEU A 330 -6.73 -14.18 6.06
N ILE A 331 -6.57 -14.18 4.72
CA ILE A 331 -7.17 -15.17 3.82
C ILE A 331 -6.07 -15.90 3.06
N ARG A 332 -5.83 -17.18 3.39
CA ARG A 332 -4.89 -18.03 2.65
C ARG A 332 -5.21 -18.06 1.15
N GLY A 333 -4.18 -17.94 0.32
CA GLY A 333 -4.28 -17.98 -1.15
C GLY A 333 -3.11 -18.74 -1.79
N VAL A 334 -2.73 -18.31 -3.00
CA VAL A 334 -1.59 -18.87 -3.76
C VAL A 334 -0.23 -18.70 -3.05
N SER A 335 0.76 -19.49 -3.44
CA SER A 335 2.13 -19.39 -2.90
C SER A 335 2.81 -18.06 -3.29
N GLY A 336 3.86 -17.67 -2.54
CA GLY A 336 4.64 -16.45 -2.82
C GLY A 336 5.17 -16.38 -4.25
N GLY A 337 5.68 -17.49 -4.80
CA GLY A 337 6.15 -17.53 -6.19
C GLY A 337 5.04 -17.41 -7.24
N GLU A 338 3.83 -17.87 -6.94
CA GLU A 338 2.65 -17.71 -7.80
C GLU A 338 2.09 -16.30 -7.73
N ARG A 339 2.13 -15.67 -6.54
CA ARG A 339 1.84 -14.25 -6.35
C ARG A 339 2.84 -13.39 -7.14
N LYS A 340 4.14 -13.66 -7.03
CA LYS A 340 5.19 -12.93 -7.77
C LYS A 340 5.05 -13.07 -9.28
N ARG A 341 4.77 -14.29 -9.77
CA ARG A 341 4.44 -14.52 -11.19
C ARG A 341 3.16 -13.82 -11.61
N THR A 342 2.13 -13.74 -10.76
CA THR A 342 0.90 -12.98 -11.10
C THR A 342 1.19 -11.49 -11.23
N ASN A 343 2.00 -10.92 -10.33
CA ASN A 343 2.46 -9.53 -10.39
C ASN A 343 3.22 -9.25 -11.71
N ILE A 344 4.18 -10.11 -12.07
CA ILE A 344 4.84 -10.09 -13.39
C ILE A 344 3.83 -10.16 -14.54
N GLY A 345 2.80 -11.00 -14.42
CA GLY A 345 1.75 -11.14 -15.42
C GLY A 345 0.90 -9.90 -15.63
N MET A 346 0.59 -9.14 -14.56
CA MET A 346 -0.21 -7.90 -14.69
C MET A 346 0.49 -6.87 -15.57
N GLU A 347 1.82 -6.81 -15.54
CA GLU A 347 2.64 -6.01 -16.46
C GLU A 347 2.78 -6.65 -17.84
N LEU A 348 2.95 -7.98 -17.91
CA LEU A 348 3.16 -8.72 -19.17
C LEU A 348 1.96 -8.67 -20.13
N ILE A 349 0.75 -8.43 -19.61
CA ILE A 349 -0.49 -8.28 -20.39
C ILE A 349 -0.36 -7.26 -21.53
N THR A 350 0.45 -6.20 -21.39
CA THR A 350 0.65 -5.18 -22.44
C THR A 350 1.72 -5.52 -23.48
N ASP A 351 2.32 -6.72 -23.44
CA ASP A 351 3.49 -7.13 -24.25
C ASP A 351 4.63 -6.08 -24.28
N PRO A 352 5.12 -5.61 -23.12
CA PRO A 352 6.18 -4.63 -23.06
C PRO A 352 7.50 -5.18 -23.65
N SER A 353 8.18 -4.38 -24.47
CA SER A 353 9.52 -4.73 -25.02
C SER A 353 10.62 -4.69 -23.95
N VAL A 354 10.39 -3.92 -22.88
CA VAL A 354 11.25 -3.76 -21.70
C VAL A 354 10.45 -4.08 -20.43
N LEU A 355 10.97 -4.98 -19.61
CA LEU A 355 10.40 -5.35 -18.30
C LEU A 355 11.44 -5.14 -17.20
N PHE A 356 11.16 -4.22 -16.28
CA PHE A 356 11.94 -3.97 -15.08
C PHE A 356 11.36 -4.74 -13.88
N LEU A 357 12.21 -5.31 -13.01
CA LEU A 357 11.76 -5.96 -11.77
C LEU A 357 12.67 -5.61 -10.59
N ASP A 358 12.10 -5.03 -9.55
CA ASP A 358 12.77 -4.80 -8.26
C ASP A 358 12.81 -6.13 -7.46
N GLU A 359 14.01 -6.62 -7.17
CA GLU A 359 14.31 -7.83 -6.38
C GLU A 359 13.28 -8.97 -6.46
N PRO A 360 13.04 -9.58 -7.64
CA PRO A 360 11.96 -10.54 -7.87
C PRO A 360 12.13 -11.90 -7.16
N THR A 361 13.16 -12.06 -6.33
CA THR A 361 13.45 -13.25 -5.53
C THR A 361 13.39 -13.01 -4.03
N THR A 362 13.23 -11.77 -3.56
CA THR A 362 13.17 -11.44 -2.13
C THR A 362 11.89 -12.02 -1.51
N GLY A 363 12.01 -12.60 -0.32
CA GLY A 363 10.90 -13.30 0.36
C GLY A 363 10.53 -14.68 -0.19
N LEU A 364 11.31 -15.24 -1.12
CA LEU A 364 11.09 -16.58 -1.70
C LEU A 364 12.18 -17.57 -1.28
N ASP A 365 11.81 -18.84 -1.12
CA ASP A 365 12.81 -19.92 -0.99
C ASP A 365 13.62 -20.09 -2.29
N ALA A 366 14.80 -20.70 -2.19
CA ALA A 366 15.72 -20.80 -3.32
C ALA A 366 15.19 -21.61 -4.52
N PHE A 367 14.30 -22.59 -4.31
CA PHE A 367 13.70 -23.37 -5.39
C PHE A 367 12.62 -22.57 -6.13
N THR A 368 11.77 -21.87 -5.38
CA THR A 368 10.73 -20.97 -5.90
C THR A 368 11.34 -19.75 -6.59
N ALA A 369 12.36 -19.11 -6.00
CA ALA A 369 13.14 -18.05 -6.62
C ALA A 369 13.74 -18.50 -7.96
N GLY A 370 14.36 -19.69 -8.00
CA GLY A 370 14.84 -20.28 -9.25
C GLY A 370 13.72 -20.55 -10.27
N SER A 371 12.50 -20.84 -9.82
CA SER A 371 11.31 -20.99 -10.68
C SER A 371 10.91 -19.65 -11.31
N VAL A 372 10.88 -18.55 -10.54
CA VAL A 372 10.61 -17.19 -11.05
C VAL A 372 11.66 -16.76 -12.06
N ILE A 373 12.96 -16.94 -11.77
CA ILE A 373 14.04 -16.55 -12.70
C ILE A 373 14.03 -17.41 -13.98
N ARG A 374 13.68 -18.71 -13.91
CA ARG A 374 13.46 -19.53 -15.11
C ARG A 374 12.31 -19.00 -15.96
N THR A 375 11.20 -18.55 -15.35
CA THR A 375 10.11 -17.88 -16.07
C THR A 375 10.60 -16.60 -16.75
N MET A 376 11.33 -15.74 -16.03
CA MET A 376 11.92 -14.52 -16.61
C MET A 376 12.90 -14.81 -17.75
N ARG A 377 13.69 -15.89 -17.65
CA ARG A 377 14.58 -16.31 -18.74
C ARG A 377 13.81 -16.79 -19.97
N SER A 378 12.64 -17.42 -19.80
CA SER A 378 11.74 -17.74 -20.92
C SER A 378 11.21 -16.47 -21.61
N LEU A 379 10.77 -15.47 -20.83
CA LEU A 379 10.34 -14.16 -21.37
C LEU A 379 11.45 -13.47 -22.16
N ALA A 380 12.69 -13.52 -21.65
CA ALA A 380 13.87 -12.96 -22.30
C ALA A 380 14.28 -13.73 -23.57
N ASN A 381 14.23 -15.06 -23.55
CA ASN A 381 14.51 -15.91 -24.74
C ASN A 381 13.51 -15.66 -25.88
N ARG A 382 12.30 -15.17 -25.58
CA ARG A 382 11.31 -14.70 -26.57
C ARG A 382 11.64 -13.32 -27.17
N GLY A 383 12.81 -12.77 -26.86
CA GLY A 383 13.32 -11.53 -27.42
C GLY A 383 13.04 -10.27 -26.61
N ARG A 384 12.41 -10.36 -25.42
CA ARG A 384 12.16 -9.21 -24.54
C ARG A 384 13.44 -8.79 -23.78
N THR A 385 13.57 -7.51 -23.46
CA THR A 385 14.65 -7.00 -22.60
C THR A 385 14.18 -7.02 -21.15
N VAL A 386 14.73 -7.94 -20.35
CA VAL A 386 14.41 -8.08 -18.92
C VAL A 386 15.57 -7.51 -18.10
N VAL A 387 15.27 -6.59 -17.19
CA VAL A 387 16.25 -5.94 -16.29
C VAL A 387 15.76 -6.09 -14.86
N PHE A 388 16.61 -6.53 -13.94
CA PHE A 388 16.20 -6.74 -12.55
C PHE A 388 17.34 -6.56 -11.55
N SER A 389 17.01 -6.07 -10.36
CA SER A 389 17.91 -6.08 -9.20
C SER A 389 17.88 -7.46 -8.51
N ILE A 390 19.00 -7.89 -7.92
CA ILE A 390 19.05 -9.11 -7.10
C ILE A 390 20.14 -9.02 -6.02
N HIS A 391 19.87 -9.62 -4.85
CA HIS A 391 20.81 -9.79 -3.73
C HIS A 391 21.21 -11.28 -3.65
N GLN A 392 22.50 -11.58 -3.45
CA GLN A 392 23.07 -12.92 -3.20
C GLN A 392 22.33 -14.10 -3.89
N PRO A 393 22.29 -14.15 -5.23
CA PRO A 393 21.64 -15.24 -5.95
C PRO A 393 22.51 -16.51 -5.93
N LYS A 394 21.94 -17.64 -5.48
CA LYS A 394 22.62 -18.95 -5.59
C LYS A 394 23.15 -19.20 -7.01
N TYR A 395 24.28 -19.89 -7.14
CA TYR A 395 24.92 -20.17 -8.44
C TYR A 395 23.98 -20.74 -9.53
N SER A 396 22.99 -21.56 -9.15
CA SER A 396 21.97 -22.11 -10.06
C SER A 396 21.03 -21.05 -10.68
N ILE A 397 20.85 -19.90 -10.01
CA ILE A 397 20.15 -18.71 -10.52
C ILE A 397 21.11 -17.88 -11.38
N TYR A 398 22.34 -17.64 -10.90
CA TYR A 398 23.36 -16.87 -11.63
C TYR A 398 23.65 -17.41 -13.04
N ARG A 399 23.73 -18.73 -13.20
CA ARG A 399 23.92 -19.39 -14.50
C ARG A 399 22.82 -19.10 -15.54
N LEU A 400 21.67 -18.55 -15.13
CA LEU A 400 20.58 -18.16 -16.02
C LEU A 400 20.75 -16.75 -16.59
N PHE A 401 21.63 -15.91 -16.02
CA PHE A 401 21.79 -14.52 -16.45
C PHE A 401 22.39 -14.45 -17.87
N SER A 402 22.06 -13.39 -18.61
CA SER A 402 22.67 -13.09 -19.93
C SER A 402 23.76 -12.02 -19.79
N TYR A 403 23.45 -10.98 -19.02
CA TYR A 403 24.34 -9.87 -18.69
C TYR A 403 24.32 -9.62 -17.18
N LEU A 404 25.45 -9.15 -16.65
CA LEU A 404 25.65 -8.81 -15.25
C LEU A 404 26.15 -7.36 -15.15
N THR A 405 25.61 -6.63 -14.18
CA THR A 405 26.09 -5.31 -13.75
C THR A 405 26.35 -5.37 -12.25
N LEU A 406 27.57 -5.10 -11.82
CA LEU A 406 27.97 -5.04 -10.41
C LEU A 406 28.13 -3.58 -9.97
N LEU A 407 27.44 -3.20 -8.90
CA LEU A 407 27.41 -1.87 -8.33
C LEU A 407 27.99 -1.83 -6.91
N VAL A 408 28.81 -0.82 -6.63
CA VAL A 408 29.36 -0.54 -5.29
C VAL A 408 29.33 0.96 -5.06
N ASN A 409 28.81 1.41 -3.90
CA ASN A 409 28.74 2.83 -3.51
C ASN A 409 28.26 3.79 -4.63
N GLY A 410 27.28 3.35 -5.42
CA GLY A 410 26.72 4.12 -6.52
C GLY A 410 27.52 4.10 -7.84
N GLU A 411 28.64 3.40 -7.93
CA GLU A 411 29.46 3.28 -9.14
C GLU A 411 29.47 1.83 -9.67
N VAL A 412 29.86 1.66 -10.94
CA VAL A 412 29.97 0.34 -11.59
C VAL A 412 31.40 -0.19 -11.44
N ILE A 413 31.54 -1.45 -11.02
CA ILE A 413 32.82 -2.19 -11.04
C ILE A 413 32.92 -3.24 -12.15
N TYR A 414 31.78 -3.67 -12.70
CA TYR A 414 31.69 -4.54 -13.86
C TYR A 414 30.36 -4.37 -14.58
N HIS A 415 30.38 -4.35 -15.91
CA HIS A 415 29.17 -4.43 -16.74
C HIS A 415 29.49 -5.22 -18.02
N GLY A 416 28.83 -6.37 -18.23
CA GLY A 416 29.19 -7.28 -19.32
C GLY A 416 28.34 -8.55 -19.39
N ARG A 417 28.82 -9.55 -20.13
CA ARG A 417 28.16 -10.87 -20.21
C ARG A 417 28.31 -11.61 -18.87
N ALA A 418 27.27 -12.32 -18.44
CA ALA A 418 27.34 -13.18 -17.27
C ALA A 418 28.09 -14.51 -17.56
N GLY A 419 28.27 -15.35 -16.53
CA GLY A 419 28.92 -16.66 -16.64
C GLY A 419 30.39 -16.59 -16.18
N SER A 420 31.33 -17.03 -17.02
CA SER A 420 32.77 -17.01 -16.72
C SER A 420 33.48 -15.69 -17.07
N ALA A 421 32.83 -14.79 -17.84
CA ALA A 421 33.44 -13.53 -18.24
C ALA A 421 33.74 -12.55 -17.08
N PRO A 422 32.92 -12.42 -16.02
CA PRO A 422 33.28 -11.60 -14.85
C PRO A 422 34.40 -12.25 -14.03
N LEU A 423 34.37 -13.58 -13.85
CA LEU A 423 35.45 -14.33 -13.18
C LEU A 423 36.80 -14.12 -13.85
N LYS A 424 36.86 -14.14 -15.19
CA LYS A 424 38.10 -13.82 -15.91
C LYS A 424 38.54 -12.38 -15.62
N TYR A 425 37.64 -11.41 -15.71
CA TYR A 425 37.96 -9.99 -15.47
C TYR A 425 38.54 -9.75 -14.07
N PHE A 426 37.96 -10.35 -13.02
CA PHE A 426 38.47 -10.21 -11.66
C PHE A 426 39.77 -11.01 -11.43
N LYS A 427 39.95 -12.16 -12.09
CA LYS A 427 41.24 -12.88 -12.10
C LYS A 427 42.36 -12.09 -12.79
N ASP A 428 42.05 -11.39 -13.88
CA ASP A 428 42.97 -10.47 -14.57
C ASP A 428 43.34 -9.26 -13.68
N LEU A 429 42.60 -9.00 -12.60
CA LEU A 429 42.88 -8.01 -11.54
C LEU A 429 43.50 -8.60 -10.26
N GLY A 430 43.83 -9.90 -10.24
CA GLY A 430 44.43 -10.59 -9.09
C GLY A 430 43.45 -11.24 -8.11
N TYR A 431 42.14 -11.09 -8.28
CA TYR A 431 41.13 -11.72 -7.44
C TYR A 431 40.75 -13.10 -8.00
N ILE A 432 41.20 -14.17 -7.34
CA ILE A 432 40.92 -15.55 -7.75
C ILE A 432 39.72 -16.06 -6.96
N CYS A 433 38.72 -16.62 -7.67
CA CYS A 433 37.63 -17.37 -7.06
C CYS A 433 38.03 -18.84 -6.95
N ASP A 434 37.93 -19.41 -5.76
CA ASP A 434 38.17 -20.83 -5.53
C ASP A 434 37.19 -21.73 -6.27
N THR A 435 37.61 -22.96 -6.54
CA THR A 435 36.80 -23.99 -7.23
C THR A 435 35.54 -24.38 -6.47
N HIS A 436 35.53 -24.20 -5.16
CA HIS A 436 34.41 -24.54 -4.27
C HIS A 436 33.54 -23.33 -3.89
N ASN A 437 34.02 -22.09 -4.06
CA ASN A 437 33.20 -20.91 -3.79
C ASN A 437 32.21 -20.65 -4.96
N SER A 438 31.04 -20.13 -4.60
CA SER A 438 29.96 -19.76 -5.51
C SER A 438 30.27 -18.40 -6.12
N PRO A 439 30.44 -18.25 -7.46
CA PRO A 439 30.86 -16.99 -8.08
C PRO A 439 30.05 -15.74 -7.70
N PRO A 440 28.70 -15.81 -7.52
CA PRO A 440 27.92 -14.69 -7.01
C PRO A 440 28.34 -14.22 -5.63
N ASP A 441 28.67 -15.16 -4.76
CA ASP A 441 28.98 -14.90 -3.35
C ASP A 441 30.41 -14.34 -3.28
N PHE A 442 31.38 -14.95 -3.97
CA PHE A 442 32.72 -14.37 -4.24
C PHE A 442 32.67 -12.90 -4.74
N PHE A 443 31.73 -12.53 -5.62
CA PHE A 443 31.59 -11.13 -6.06
C PHE A 443 31.08 -10.17 -4.97
N MET A 444 30.39 -10.69 -3.95
CA MET A 444 29.97 -9.93 -2.77
C MET A 444 31.12 -9.85 -1.76
N ASP A 445 31.77 -10.97 -1.43
CA ASP A 445 32.89 -11.06 -0.49
C ASP A 445 34.04 -10.09 -0.89
N MET A 446 34.38 -10.08 -2.19
CA MET A 446 35.34 -9.15 -2.82
C MET A 446 34.94 -7.67 -2.66
N VAL A 447 33.64 -7.37 -2.66
CA VAL A 447 33.10 -6.00 -2.55
C VAL A 447 32.98 -5.56 -1.08
N HIS A 448 32.68 -6.49 -0.18
CA HIS A 448 32.74 -6.27 1.27
C HIS A 448 34.19 -6.14 1.77
N GLY A 449 35.19 -6.53 0.97
CA GLY A 449 36.61 -6.41 1.28
C GLY A 449 37.16 -7.55 2.14
N GLU A 450 36.39 -8.64 2.24
CA GLU A 450 36.67 -9.84 3.02
C GLU A 450 37.72 -10.74 2.33
N LEU A 451 37.92 -10.56 1.02
CA LEU A 451 38.97 -11.23 0.24
C LEU A 451 40.23 -10.35 0.13
N PRO A 452 41.40 -10.80 0.64
CA PRO A 452 42.65 -10.06 0.51
C PRO A 452 43.05 -9.85 -0.95
N ALA A 453 43.40 -8.61 -1.31
CA ALA A 453 44.01 -8.27 -2.60
C ALA A 453 45.49 -8.72 -2.66
N GLY A 454 45.74 -10.02 -2.44
CA GLY A 454 47.07 -10.57 -2.17
C GLY A 454 47.23 -12.09 -2.33
N ALA A 455 46.18 -12.86 -2.62
CA ALA A 455 46.27 -14.32 -2.84
C ALA A 455 47.04 -14.74 -4.11
N ALA A 456 47.77 -13.81 -4.74
CA ALA A 456 48.71 -14.05 -5.84
C ALA A 456 50.09 -14.51 -5.32
N GLY A 457 50.10 -15.48 -4.41
CA GLY A 457 51.30 -16.03 -3.78
C GLY A 457 51.04 -17.47 -3.31
N GLY A 458 51.34 -18.45 -4.16
CA GLY A 458 51.07 -19.86 -3.88
C GLY A 458 52.06 -20.48 -2.89
N GLN A 459 51.91 -20.18 -1.61
CA GLN A 459 52.58 -20.83 -0.48
C GLN A 459 51.73 -20.66 0.79
N ALA A 460 51.74 -21.69 1.66
CA ALA A 460 50.93 -21.82 2.88
C ALA A 460 49.41 -22.10 2.67
N LEU A 461 49.08 -23.36 2.33
CA LEU A 461 47.90 -24.08 2.86
C LEU A 461 48.03 -25.60 2.57
N ASP A 462 49.19 -26.18 2.91
CA ASP A 462 49.47 -27.61 2.66
C ASP A 462 50.42 -28.21 3.72
N GLN A 463 50.17 -27.86 4.99
CA GLN A 463 50.66 -28.55 6.19
C GLN A 463 49.96 -28.00 7.44
N ALA A 464 49.01 -28.78 7.97
CA ALA A 464 48.42 -28.61 9.30
C ALA A 464 47.96 -30.01 9.75
N ASP A 465 48.79 -30.71 10.51
CA ASP A 465 48.39 -31.95 11.16
C ASP A 465 47.30 -31.66 12.22
N PRO A 466 46.33 -32.55 12.42
CA PRO A 466 45.27 -32.36 13.41
C PRO A 466 45.82 -32.62 14.82
N LEU A 467 46.27 -31.57 15.49
CA LEU A 467 46.69 -31.60 16.90
C LEU A 467 45.96 -30.55 17.73
N ASP A 468 45.31 -31.07 18.77
CA ASP A 468 45.02 -30.48 20.07
C ASP A 468 44.20 -29.17 20.12
N ASP A 469 42.91 -29.32 20.39
CA ASP A 469 42.04 -28.27 20.96
C ASP A 469 42.51 -27.86 22.38
N GLU A 470 43.26 -26.76 22.52
CA GLU A 470 43.12 -25.73 23.58
C GLU A 470 43.71 -24.39 23.06
N ASP A 471 43.41 -23.26 23.70
CA ASP A 471 43.99 -21.93 23.44
C ASP A 471 43.85 -21.30 22.02
N VAL A 472 42.63 -21.32 21.46
CA VAL A 472 42.25 -20.30 20.48
C VAL A 472 41.95 -18.98 21.20
N GLU A 473 42.88 -18.01 21.15
CA GLU A 473 42.58 -16.65 21.61
C GLU A 473 41.35 -16.09 20.87
N PRO A 474 40.42 -15.39 21.56
CA PRO A 474 39.26 -14.79 20.91
C PRO A 474 39.75 -13.72 19.94
N ALA A 475 39.65 -14.00 18.64
CA ALA A 475 40.04 -13.09 17.58
C ALA A 475 39.41 -11.71 17.81
N VAL A 476 40.25 -10.69 18.00
CA VAL A 476 39.80 -9.32 18.25
C VAL A 476 38.94 -8.89 17.08
N GLU A 477 37.63 -8.70 17.31
CA GLU A 477 36.72 -8.19 16.27
C GLU A 477 37.30 -6.86 15.74
N PRO A 478 37.62 -6.77 14.44
CA PRO A 478 38.23 -5.57 13.89
C PRO A 478 37.28 -4.39 14.04
N ASP A 479 37.83 -3.22 14.36
CA ASP A 479 37.06 -1.99 14.53
C ASP A 479 36.13 -1.78 13.31
N PRO A 480 34.79 -1.69 13.51
CA PRO A 480 33.83 -1.66 12.42
C PRO A 480 33.98 -0.43 11.51
N ASP A 481 34.59 0.67 11.97
CA ASP A 481 34.92 1.79 11.09
C ASP A 481 36.20 1.51 10.26
N ALA A 482 37.17 0.77 10.79
CA ALA A 482 38.38 0.38 10.04
C ALA A 482 38.08 -0.60 8.89
N GLN A 483 37.25 -1.62 9.12
CA GLN A 483 36.88 -2.57 8.06
C GLN A 483 36.03 -1.90 6.95
N LYS A 484 35.22 -0.91 7.33
CA LYS A 484 34.42 -0.08 6.43
C LYS A 484 35.30 0.82 5.55
N ASP A 485 36.36 1.40 6.10
CA ASP A 485 37.35 2.15 5.31
C ASP A 485 38.17 1.24 4.38
N GLN A 486 38.52 0.02 4.80
CA GLN A 486 39.14 -0.99 3.91
C GLN A 486 38.22 -1.36 2.74
N SER A 487 36.93 -1.65 3.00
CA SER A 487 35.93 -1.89 1.97
C SER A 487 35.81 -0.71 1.00
N ASN A 488 35.78 0.53 1.52
CA ASN A 488 35.73 1.75 0.70
C ASN A 488 36.98 1.92 -0.18
N ALA A 489 38.18 1.60 0.31
CA ALA A 489 39.41 1.66 -0.47
C ALA A 489 39.42 0.61 -1.61
N ILE A 490 39.01 -0.63 -1.32
CA ILE A 490 38.88 -1.71 -2.31
C ILE A 490 37.82 -1.34 -3.37
N ALA A 491 36.68 -0.79 -2.96
CA ALA A 491 35.64 -0.32 -3.87
C ALA A 491 36.17 0.77 -4.82
N GLN A 492 36.91 1.76 -4.31
CA GLN A 492 37.51 2.82 -5.14
C GLN A 492 38.56 2.26 -6.12
N HIS A 493 39.36 1.27 -5.70
CA HIS A 493 40.31 0.58 -6.58
C HIS A 493 39.59 -0.11 -7.75
N LEU A 494 38.59 -0.95 -7.44
CA LEU A 494 37.79 -1.68 -8.44
C LEU A 494 37.06 -0.75 -9.42
N VAL A 495 36.52 0.38 -8.95
CA VAL A 495 35.89 1.41 -9.81
C VAL A 495 36.91 2.07 -10.75
N ASN A 496 38.13 2.33 -10.27
CA ASN A 496 39.17 2.94 -11.10
C ASN A 496 39.72 1.97 -12.16
N GLU A 497 39.91 0.70 -11.84
CA GLU A 497 40.29 -0.31 -12.83
C GLU A 497 39.16 -0.62 -13.83
N TRP A 498 37.89 -0.61 -13.39
CA TRP A 498 36.75 -0.70 -14.31
C TRP A 498 36.81 0.41 -15.37
N ARG A 499 36.99 1.67 -14.95
CA ARG A 499 37.12 2.84 -15.84
C ARG A 499 38.34 2.75 -16.76
N ARG A 500 39.43 2.11 -16.33
CA ARG A 500 40.63 1.87 -17.16
C ARG A 500 40.45 0.72 -18.15
N SER A 501 39.62 -0.26 -17.84
CA SER A 501 39.48 -1.52 -18.57
C SER A 501 39.15 -1.37 -20.07
N GLN A 502 39.57 -2.34 -20.88
CA GLN A 502 39.17 -2.41 -22.30
C GLN A 502 37.65 -2.64 -22.46
N LEU A 503 37.04 -3.40 -21.53
CA LEU A 503 35.61 -3.73 -21.58
C LEU A 503 34.76 -2.47 -21.44
N ALA A 504 35.02 -1.64 -20.43
CA ALA A 504 34.40 -0.33 -20.30
C ALA A 504 34.57 0.50 -21.57
N ARG A 505 35.82 0.75 -22.03
CA ARG A 505 36.10 1.54 -23.24
C ARG A 505 35.45 1.01 -24.53
N SER A 506 35.05 -0.26 -24.60
CA SER A 506 34.27 -0.81 -25.72
C SER A 506 32.78 -0.46 -25.63
N ILE A 507 32.20 -0.55 -24.43
CA ILE A 507 30.81 -0.20 -24.15
C ILE A 507 30.62 1.32 -24.26
N GLU A 508 31.60 2.10 -23.79
CA GLU A 508 31.61 3.55 -23.95
C GLU A 508 31.49 3.99 -25.41
N ARG A 509 32.31 3.42 -26.31
CA ARG A 509 32.23 3.68 -27.75
C ARG A 509 30.87 3.28 -28.33
N SER A 510 30.37 2.09 -28.00
CA SER A 510 29.02 1.66 -28.43
C SER A 510 27.92 2.62 -27.98
N VAL A 511 28.00 3.17 -26.76
CA VAL A 511 27.04 4.16 -26.25
C VAL A 511 27.21 5.52 -26.93
N GLU A 512 28.43 5.94 -27.23
CA GLU A 512 28.70 7.20 -27.95
C GLU A 512 28.27 7.14 -29.42
N GLU A 513 28.49 6.03 -30.12
CA GLU A 513 27.96 5.77 -31.47
C GLU A 513 26.43 5.90 -31.51
N ILE A 514 25.73 5.25 -30.58
CA ILE A 514 24.27 5.34 -30.42
C ILE A 514 23.83 6.79 -30.12
N CYS A 515 24.53 7.49 -29.21
CA CYS A 515 24.22 8.88 -28.87
C CYS A 515 24.44 9.86 -30.04
N GLN A 516 25.44 9.61 -30.90
CA GLN A 516 25.72 10.44 -32.07
C GLN A 516 24.66 10.24 -33.16
N GLY A 517 24.27 8.99 -33.45
CA GLY A 517 23.14 8.70 -34.36
C GLY A 517 21.83 9.34 -33.87
N ALA A 518 21.56 9.26 -32.56
CA ALA A 518 20.41 9.92 -31.92
C ALA A 518 20.41 11.45 -32.14
N ALA A 519 21.57 12.10 -32.04
CA ALA A 519 21.71 13.54 -32.24
C ALA A 519 21.51 13.94 -33.72
N GLN A 520 22.04 13.15 -34.66
CA GLN A 520 21.85 13.38 -36.10
C GLN A 520 20.37 13.29 -36.51
N ILE A 521 19.64 12.28 -36.02
CA ILE A 521 18.20 12.11 -36.29
C ILE A 521 17.39 13.31 -35.78
N ASN A 522 17.71 13.85 -34.60
CA ASN A 522 17.03 15.03 -34.07
C ASN A 522 17.39 16.32 -34.83
N ASN A 523 18.65 16.50 -35.24
CA ASN A 523 19.10 17.71 -35.93
C ASN A 523 18.71 17.75 -37.41
N GLY A 524 18.51 16.60 -38.06
CA GLY A 524 18.01 16.51 -39.44
C GLY A 524 16.52 16.84 -39.60
N GLY A 525 15.77 17.02 -38.51
CA GLY A 525 14.31 17.19 -38.48
C GLY A 525 13.78 18.57 -38.92
N GLY A 526 14.35 19.18 -39.96
CA GLY A 526 13.90 20.47 -40.50
C GLY A 526 12.53 20.40 -41.21
N SER A 527 11.67 21.38 -40.93
CA SER A 527 10.47 21.72 -41.74
C SER A 527 9.42 20.61 -41.99
N GLY A 528 9.08 19.82 -40.97
CA GLY A 528 7.93 18.89 -40.98
C GLY A 528 6.69 19.44 -40.24
N SER A 529 5.83 20.21 -40.91
CA SER A 529 4.69 20.94 -40.29
C SER A 529 3.53 20.09 -39.71
N GLY A 530 3.72 18.77 -39.55
CA GLY A 530 2.75 17.87 -38.89
C GLY A 530 3.07 17.55 -37.41
N SER A 531 4.33 17.67 -36.97
CA SER A 531 4.78 17.09 -35.68
C SER A 531 4.24 17.81 -34.44
N VAL A 532 4.10 19.14 -34.49
CA VAL A 532 3.78 19.98 -33.32
C VAL A 532 2.40 19.69 -32.74
N ARG A 533 1.38 19.42 -33.59
CA ARG A 533 0.03 19.05 -33.12
C ARG A 533 0.01 17.69 -32.42
N THR A 534 0.73 16.70 -32.96
CA THR A 534 0.79 15.35 -32.39
C THR A 534 1.48 15.35 -31.01
N ARG A 535 2.52 16.17 -30.85
CA ARG A 535 3.30 16.26 -29.59
C ARG A 535 2.51 16.80 -28.40
N GLN A 536 1.40 17.53 -28.63
CA GLN A 536 0.48 17.95 -27.56
C GLN A 536 -0.61 16.92 -27.25
N LEU A 537 -1.06 16.13 -28.23
CA LEU A 537 -2.20 15.21 -28.08
C LEU A 537 -1.87 13.92 -27.33
N SER A 538 -0.68 13.34 -27.50
CA SER A 538 -0.29 12.10 -26.80
C SER A 538 -0.06 12.28 -25.29
N ARG A 539 -0.08 13.51 -24.77
CA ARG A 539 0.41 13.88 -23.42
C ARG A 539 -0.43 13.37 -22.24
N ARG A 540 -1.61 12.78 -22.48
CA ARG A 540 -2.49 12.25 -21.41
C ARG A 540 -3.24 10.95 -21.71
N ALA A 541 -3.38 10.55 -22.98
CA ALA A 541 -4.26 9.45 -23.38
C ALA A 541 -3.96 8.14 -22.62
N TYR A 542 -4.95 7.65 -21.88
CA TYR A 542 -4.99 6.27 -21.39
C TYR A 542 -5.47 5.35 -22.54
N PRO A 543 -5.10 4.06 -22.58
CA PRO A 543 -5.52 3.15 -23.65
C PRO A 543 -7.05 2.95 -23.74
N THR A 544 -7.73 3.16 -22.62
CA THR A 544 -9.17 2.95 -22.44
C THR A 544 -9.90 4.25 -22.12
N GLY A 545 -11.14 4.37 -22.62
CA GLY A 545 -12.02 5.51 -22.32
C GLY A 545 -12.41 5.58 -20.84
N PHE A 546 -12.68 6.80 -20.36
CA PHE A 546 -13.01 7.07 -18.95
C PHE A 546 -14.13 6.19 -18.39
N GLY A 547 -15.21 5.99 -19.15
CA GLY A 547 -16.34 5.14 -18.74
C GLY A 547 -15.94 3.67 -18.52
N ASN A 548 -15.07 3.11 -19.37
CA ASN A 548 -14.60 1.73 -19.23
C ASN A 548 -13.64 1.61 -18.02
N GLN A 549 -12.76 2.59 -17.81
CA GLN A 549 -11.93 2.63 -16.60
C GLN A 549 -12.80 2.66 -15.34
N LEU A 550 -13.80 3.54 -15.29
CA LEU A 550 -14.72 3.63 -14.15
C LEU A 550 -15.50 2.34 -13.94
N LEU A 551 -16.05 1.74 -14.99
CA LEU A 551 -16.77 0.47 -14.92
C LEU A 551 -15.89 -0.66 -14.36
N HIS A 552 -14.66 -0.82 -14.85
CA HIS A 552 -13.78 -1.91 -14.41
C HIS A 552 -13.16 -1.68 -13.02
N VAL A 553 -12.85 -0.43 -12.64
CA VAL A 553 -12.39 -0.11 -11.29
C VAL A 553 -13.52 -0.24 -10.28
N SER A 554 -14.71 0.29 -10.55
CA SER A 554 -15.90 0.10 -9.71
C SER A 554 -16.30 -1.37 -9.59
N TRP A 555 -16.31 -2.13 -10.70
CA TRP A 555 -16.55 -3.59 -10.66
C TRP A 555 -15.58 -4.30 -9.70
N ARG A 556 -14.27 -3.99 -9.79
CA ARG A 556 -13.26 -4.57 -8.91
C ARG A 556 -13.49 -4.18 -7.46
N THR A 557 -13.73 -2.91 -7.16
CA THR A 557 -13.97 -2.42 -5.79
C THR A 557 -15.23 -3.04 -5.19
N TRP A 558 -16.30 -3.17 -5.97
CA TRP A 558 -17.53 -3.83 -5.56
C TRP A 558 -17.33 -5.33 -5.30
N LEU A 559 -16.59 -6.02 -6.18
CA LEU A 559 -16.27 -7.45 -6.02
C LEU A 559 -15.36 -7.69 -4.81
N ASN A 560 -14.41 -6.79 -4.54
CA ASN A 560 -13.59 -6.78 -3.32
C ASN A 560 -14.48 -6.64 -2.07
N LEU A 561 -15.42 -5.70 -2.07
CA LEU A 561 -16.33 -5.45 -0.96
C LEU A 561 -17.21 -6.67 -0.62
N PHE A 562 -17.79 -7.32 -1.62
CA PHE A 562 -18.60 -8.53 -1.42
C PHE A 562 -17.77 -9.74 -0.98
N ARG A 563 -16.47 -9.80 -1.31
CA ARG A 563 -15.58 -10.91 -0.97
C ARG A 563 -14.77 -10.72 0.32
N ASN A 564 -14.70 -9.49 0.82
CA ASN A 564 -14.22 -9.17 2.16
C ASN A 564 -15.31 -8.40 2.94
N PRO A 565 -16.42 -9.07 3.33
CA PRO A 565 -17.57 -8.41 3.93
C PRO A 565 -17.34 -7.94 5.38
N GLN A 566 -16.18 -8.22 6.00
CA GLN A 566 -15.93 -7.95 7.42
C GLN A 566 -16.25 -6.50 7.80
N SER A 567 -15.67 -5.53 7.09
CA SER A 567 -15.88 -4.10 7.36
C SER A 567 -17.34 -3.66 7.15
N SER A 568 -18.08 -4.30 6.24
CA SER A 568 -19.49 -3.98 5.97
C SER A 568 -20.42 -4.58 7.01
N VAL A 569 -20.22 -5.86 7.36
CA VAL A 569 -21.05 -6.60 8.33
C VAL A 569 -20.91 -5.99 9.72
N ILE A 570 -19.69 -5.64 10.15
CA ILE A 570 -19.45 -4.94 11.42
C ILE A 570 -20.24 -3.62 11.45
N GLN A 571 -20.24 -2.85 10.35
CA GLN A 571 -20.98 -1.58 10.31
C GLN A 571 -22.51 -1.78 10.29
N LEU A 572 -23.04 -2.78 9.58
CA LEU A 572 -24.46 -3.12 9.63
C LEU A 572 -24.90 -3.48 11.06
N ILE A 573 -24.10 -4.29 11.78
CA ILE A 573 -24.35 -4.66 13.18
C ILE A 573 -24.31 -3.42 14.10
N VAL A 574 -23.31 -2.55 13.92
CA VAL A 574 -23.19 -1.30 14.69
C VAL A 574 -24.40 -0.38 14.46
N TYR A 575 -24.80 -0.12 13.21
CA TYR A 575 -25.97 0.72 12.93
C TYR A 575 -27.28 0.11 13.44
N LEU A 576 -27.45 -1.22 13.42
CA LEU A 576 -28.59 -1.89 14.05
C LEU A 576 -28.58 -1.74 15.58
N PHE A 577 -27.45 -1.95 16.24
CA PHE A 577 -27.30 -1.78 17.69
C PHE A 577 -27.64 -0.35 18.15
N PHE A 578 -27.13 0.66 17.44
CA PHE A 578 -27.44 2.05 17.74
C PHE A 578 -28.89 2.43 17.36
N GLY A 579 -29.45 1.83 16.29
CA GLY A 579 -30.86 1.96 15.94
C GLY A 579 -31.79 1.49 17.07
N LEU A 580 -31.52 0.30 17.61
CA LEU A 580 -32.31 -0.28 18.70
C LEU A 580 -32.07 0.40 20.05
N SER A 581 -30.83 0.71 20.42
CA SER A 581 -30.53 1.32 21.72
C SER A 581 -31.05 2.76 21.83
N ILE A 582 -30.80 3.62 20.84
CA ILE A 582 -31.33 4.99 20.83
C ILE A 582 -32.87 4.97 20.73
N GLY A 583 -33.44 4.09 19.89
CA GLY A 583 -34.89 3.91 19.77
C GLY A 583 -35.55 3.42 21.07
N THR A 584 -34.85 2.63 21.89
CA THR A 584 -35.35 2.16 23.20
C THR A 584 -35.24 3.24 24.27
N VAL A 585 -34.13 3.99 24.33
CA VAL A 585 -33.92 5.07 25.31
C VAL A 585 -34.92 6.22 25.11
N PHE A 586 -35.27 6.52 23.85
CA PHE A 586 -36.21 7.58 23.48
C PHE A 586 -37.58 7.03 23.02
N PHE A 587 -37.99 5.85 23.50
CA PHE A 587 -39.22 5.20 23.07
C PHE A 587 -40.48 6.01 23.44
N GLY A 588 -41.34 6.31 22.45
CA GLY A 588 -42.63 6.98 22.64
C GLY A 588 -42.54 8.40 23.23
N LEU A 589 -41.99 9.36 22.47
CA LEU A 589 -41.71 10.70 22.97
C LEU A 589 -42.95 11.54 23.29
N ASP A 590 -43.17 11.74 24.59
CA ASP A 590 -44.25 12.55 25.15
C ASP A 590 -44.28 14.00 24.62
N THR A 591 -45.45 14.64 24.60
CA THR A 591 -45.62 16.04 24.17
C THR A 591 -45.75 17.02 25.34
N SER A 592 -45.19 16.70 26.51
CA SER A 592 -45.20 17.60 27.65
C SER A 592 -44.26 18.78 27.48
N LEU A 593 -44.57 19.87 28.18
CA LEU A 593 -43.68 21.02 28.34
C LEU A 593 -42.44 20.70 29.22
N GLU A 594 -42.48 19.62 30.00
CA GLU A 594 -41.48 19.31 31.03
C GLU A 594 -40.36 18.42 30.49
N SER A 595 -40.70 17.33 29.78
CA SER A 595 -39.74 16.39 29.21
C SER A 595 -39.76 16.34 27.68
N GLY A 596 -40.93 16.54 27.05
CA GLY A 596 -41.14 16.29 25.62
C GLY A 596 -40.29 17.12 24.65
N ILE A 597 -39.86 18.32 25.08
CA ILE A 597 -38.93 19.17 24.33
C ILE A 597 -37.48 18.68 24.52
N GLN A 598 -37.04 18.53 25.77
CA GLN A 598 -35.67 18.15 26.11
C GLN A 598 -35.31 16.76 25.58
N ASN A 599 -36.25 15.81 25.64
CA ASN A 599 -36.06 14.45 25.10
C ASN A 599 -35.87 14.45 23.58
N ARG A 600 -36.63 15.28 22.83
CA ARG A 600 -36.45 15.45 21.37
C ARG A 600 -35.11 16.11 21.03
N GLN A 601 -34.74 17.17 21.76
CA GLN A 601 -33.44 17.83 21.57
C GLN A 601 -32.26 16.87 21.88
N GLY A 602 -32.37 16.07 22.94
CA GLY A 602 -31.40 15.02 23.27
C GLY A 602 -31.31 13.95 22.17
N LEU A 603 -32.45 13.46 21.68
CA LEU A 603 -32.51 12.50 20.57
C LEU A 603 -31.81 13.04 19.31
N PHE A 604 -32.06 14.30 18.92
CA PHE A 604 -31.41 14.90 17.74
C PHE A 604 -29.92 15.12 17.95
N PHE A 605 -29.48 15.43 19.17
CA PHE A 605 -28.05 15.49 19.49
C PHE A 605 -27.39 14.10 19.34
N PHE A 606 -27.95 13.05 19.94
CA PHE A 606 -27.39 11.69 19.85
C PHE A 606 -27.45 11.10 18.43
N LEU A 607 -28.52 11.35 17.66
CA LEU A 607 -28.58 10.99 16.23
C LEU A 607 -27.46 11.67 15.44
N THR A 608 -27.28 12.98 15.63
CA THR A 608 -26.25 13.75 14.93
C THR A 608 -24.84 13.30 15.31
N LEU A 609 -24.60 13.08 16.61
CA LEU A 609 -23.36 12.51 17.14
C LEU A 609 -23.05 11.16 16.48
N GLN A 610 -24.05 10.28 16.37
CA GLN A 610 -23.92 8.97 15.77
C GLN A 610 -23.59 9.03 14.27
N MET A 611 -24.26 9.88 13.49
CA MET A 611 -24.00 10.02 12.04
C MET A 611 -22.57 10.51 11.75
N VAL A 612 -21.99 11.34 12.62
CA VAL A 612 -20.62 11.84 12.44
C VAL A 612 -19.59 10.83 12.96
N PHE A 613 -19.69 10.38 14.21
CA PHE A 613 -18.62 9.60 14.86
C PHE A 613 -18.46 8.17 14.31
N VAL A 614 -19.51 7.49 13.82
CA VAL A 614 -19.34 6.18 13.13
C VAL A 614 -18.42 6.29 11.91
N ASN A 615 -18.35 7.48 11.30
CA ASN A 615 -17.53 7.75 10.13
C ASN A 615 -16.06 8.06 10.43
N LEU A 616 -15.61 7.95 11.69
CA LEU A 616 -14.19 7.80 12.02
C LEU A 616 -13.54 6.65 11.23
N SER A 617 -14.23 5.51 11.13
CA SER A 617 -13.80 4.32 10.37
C SER A 617 -13.55 4.56 8.87
N ALA A 618 -14.08 5.65 8.29
CA ALA A 618 -13.81 6.00 6.90
C ALA A 618 -12.37 6.52 6.67
N VAL A 619 -11.65 6.88 7.74
CA VAL A 619 -10.27 7.40 7.65
C VAL A 619 -9.27 6.33 7.17
N GLU A 620 -9.60 5.04 7.25
CA GLU A 620 -8.72 3.96 6.81
C GLU A 620 -8.63 3.79 5.29
N VAL A 621 -9.66 4.22 4.53
CA VAL A 621 -9.90 3.79 3.15
C VAL A 621 -8.73 4.10 2.19
N PHE A 622 -8.30 5.37 2.13
CA PHE A 622 -7.19 5.76 1.27
C PHE A 622 -5.82 5.43 1.87
N ILE A 623 -5.74 5.15 3.17
CA ILE A 623 -4.51 4.72 3.84
C ILE A 623 -4.19 3.26 3.49
N LYS A 624 -5.16 2.35 3.65
CA LYS A 624 -4.98 0.90 3.37
C LYS A 624 -4.71 0.61 1.90
N GLU A 625 -5.35 1.33 0.97
CA GLU A 625 -5.12 1.14 -0.48
C GLU A 625 -4.01 2.02 -1.07
N ARG A 626 -3.30 2.83 -0.27
CA ARG A 626 -2.33 3.83 -0.77
C ARG A 626 -1.26 3.25 -1.68
N ALA A 627 -0.70 2.09 -1.33
CA ALA A 627 0.31 1.39 -2.12
C ALA A 627 -0.23 0.92 -3.48
N VAL A 628 -1.42 0.32 -3.49
CA VAL A 628 -2.12 -0.14 -4.71
C VAL A 628 -2.40 1.04 -5.63
N PHE A 629 -2.98 2.12 -5.08
CA PHE A 629 -3.26 3.33 -5.84
C PHE A 629 -1.98 3.95 -6.45
N ILE A 630 -0.90 4.11 -5.70
CA ILE A 630 0.35 4.71 -6.22
C ILE A 630 0.98 3.83 -7.30
N HIS A 631 1.01 2.50 -7.09
CA HIS A 631 1.52 1.56 -8.08
C HIS A 631 0.73 1.62 -9.40
N GLU A 632 -0.59 1.41 -9.35
CA GLU A 632 -1.44 1.32 -10.54
C GLU A 632 -1.53 2.66 -11.30
N ASN A 633 -1.55 3.79 -10.58
CA ASN A 633 -1.58 5.14 -11.14
C ASN A 633 -0.23 5.51 -11.79
N SER A 634 0.91 5.05 -11.24
CA SER A 634 2.25 5.27 -11.82
C SER A 634 2.53 4.37 -13.02
N SER A 635 2.09 3.10 -12.99
CA SER A 635 2.08 2.19 -14.15
C SER A 635 0.99 2.52 -15.18
N GLY A 636 0.08 3.45 -14.87
CA GLY A 636 -0.87 4.04 -15.82
C GLY A 636 -2.14 3.23 -16.11
N PHE A 637 -2.60 2.40 -15.17
CA PHE A 637 -3.84 1.62 -15.28
C PHE A 637 -5.07 2.52 -15.45
N TYR A 638 -5.21 3.56 -14.62
CA TYR A 638 -6.39 4.45 -14.62
C TYR A 638 -6.04 5.88 -14.14
N SER A 639 -6.99 6.81 -14.30
CA SER A 639 -6.86 8.19 -13.81
C SER A 639 -7.24 8.35 -12.32
N VAL A 640 -6.68 9.38 -11.66
CA VAL A 640 -7.01 9.72 -10.25
C VAL A 640 -8.51 9.93 -10.05
N LEU A 641 -9.18 10.57 -11.02
CA LEU A 641 -10.61 10.85 -10.98
C LEU A 641 -11.44 9.56 -11.04
N VAL A 642 -11.02 8.57 -11.84
CA VAL A 642 -11.68 7.26 -11.89
C VAL A 642 -11.60 6.56 -10.54
N TYR A 643 -10.42 6.49 -9.93
CA TYR A 643 -10.23 5.86 -8.62
C TYR A 643 -11.08 6.53 -7.53
N PHE A 644 -11.04 7.87 -7.50
CA PHE A 644 -11.81 8.67 -6.55
C PHE A 644 -13.32 8.47 -6.68
N LEU A 645 -13.85 8.51 -7.91
CA LEU A 645 -15.28 8.28 -8.17
C LEU A 645 -15.70 6.83 -7.90
N ALA A 646 -14.87 5.84 -8.26
CA ALA A 646 -15.12 4.45 -7.92
C ALA A 646 -15.20 4.25 -6.39
N LYS A 647 -14.38 4.97 -5.61
CA LYS A 647 -14.44 4.93 -4.14
C LYS A 647 -15.69 5.62 -3.56
N ILE A 648 -16.15 6.73 -4.13
CA ILE A 648 -17.44 7.31 -3.73
C ILE A 648 -18.59 6.34 -4.05
N LEU A 649 -18.62 5.77 -5.26
CA LEU A 649 -19.72 4.91 -5.71
C LEU A 649 -19.74 3.53 -5.02
N CYS A 650 -18.59 2.94 -4.73
CA CYS A 650 -18.49 1.55 -4.26
C CYS A 650 -18.08 1.39 -2.79
N ASP A 651 -17.50 2.40 -2.12
CA ASP A 651 -17.28 2.35 -0.67
C ASP A 651 -18.31 3.23 0.06
N MET A 652 -18.39 4.53 -0.26
CA MET A 652 -19.21 5.49 0.50
C MET A 652 -20.71 5.19 0.42
N LEU A 653 -21.27 4.93 -0.76
CA LEU A 653 -22.70 4.62 -0.88
C LEU A 653 -23.11 3.29 -0.18
N PRO A 654 -22.59 2.11 -0.55
CA PRO A 654 -23.07 0.85 0.01
C PRO A 654 -22.59 0.57 1.45
N ILE A 655 -21.45 1.12 1.89
CA ILE A 655 -20.94 0.86 3.25
C ILE A 655 -21.47 1.89 4.26
N LYS A 656 -21.68 3.15 3.84
CA LYS A 656 -22.06 4.24 4.76
C LYS A 656 -23.50 4.70 4.62
N THR A 657 -24.00 4.83 3.38
CA THR A 657 -25.37 5.32 3.15
C THR A 657 -26.42 4.23 3.35
N LEU A 658 -26.16 3.01 2.88
CA LEU A 658 -27.14 1.91 2.97
C LEU A 658 -27.52 1.53 4.42
N PRO A 659 -26.60 1.40 5.40
CA PRO A 659 -27.00 1.11 6.79
C PRO A 659 -27.87 2.22 7.42
N VAL A 660 -27.62 3.49 7.03
CA VAL A 660 -28.39 4.65 7.52
C VAL A 660 -29.81 4.65 6.96
N LEU A 661 -29.99 4.23 5.69
CA LEU A 661 -31.30 4.03 5.06
C LEU A 661 -32.09 2.85 5.64
N LEU A 662 -31.41 1.82 6.17
CA LEU A 662 -32.04 0.60 6.68
C LEU A 662 -32.35 0.64 8.17
N PHE A 663 -31.46 1.19 9.00
CA PHE A 663 -31.54 1.07 10.47
C PHE A 663 -31.95 2.35 11.21
N MET A 664 -31.76 3.54 10.64
CA MET A 664 -32.22 4.77 11.31
C MET A 664 -33.76 4.96 11.31
N PRO A 665 -34.54 4.44 10.34
CA PRO A 665 -36.01 4.42 10.45
C PRO A 665 -36.52 3.76 11.74
N ILE A 666 -35.78 2.81 12.31
CA ILE A 666 -36.13 2.16 13.59
C ILE A 666 -36.30 3.21 14.69
N ILE A 667 -35.34 4.14 14.81
CA ILE A 667 -35.37 5.20 15.82
C ILE A 667 -36.58 6.11 15.60
N TYR A 668 -36.83 6.52 14.35
CA TYR A 668 -37.94 7.40 13.99
C TYR A 668 -39.31 6.84 14.41
N PHE A 669 -39.57 5.55 14.13
CA PHE A 669 -40.83 4.90 14.49
C PHE A 669 -40.92 4.54 15.98
N MET A 670 -39.82 4.12 16.62
CA MET A 670 -39.81 3.83 18.07
C MET A 670 -40.00 5.10 18.90
N ALA A 671 -39.41 6.22 18.49
CA ALA A 671 -39.53 7.51 19.19
C ALA A 671 -40.88 8.21 18.94
N GLN A 672 -41.68 7.75 17.98
CA GLN A 672 -42.96 8.36 17.59
C GLN A 672 -42.81 9.84 17.20
N LEU A 673 -41.79 10.13 16.38
CA LEU A 673 -41.63 11.43 15.71
C LEU A 673 -42.79 11.66 14.71
N ARG A 674 -42.96 12.91 14.26
CA ARG A 674 -44.11 13.35 13.43
C ARG A 674 -44.32 12.49 12.18
N LEU A 675 -45.29 11.57 12.22
CA LEU A 675 -45.54 10.50 11.23
C LEU A 675 -46.01 10.94 9.82
N GLU A 676 -45.71 12.16 9.38
CA GLU A 676 -45.96 12.61 8.00
C GLU A 676 -44.86 12.10 7.06
N ALA A 677 -45.25 11.60 5.88
CA ALA A 677 -44.31 11.05 4.90
C ALA A 677 -43.24 12.07 4.46
N GLY A 678 -43.58 13.37 4.38
CA GLY A 678 -42.62 14.43 4.11
C GLY A 678 -41.58 14.60 5.22
N ALA A 679 -42.01 14.57 6.48
CA ALA A 679 -41.14 14.70 7.64
C ALA A 679 -40.21 13.47 7.79
N PHE A 680 -40.70 12.26 7.48
CA PHE A 680 -39.90 11.04 7.41
C PHE A 680 -38.82 11.12 6.32
N LEU A 681 -39.19 11.50 5.10
CA LEU A 681 -38.24 11.60 3.98
C LEU A 681 -37.20 12.69 4.21
N PHE A 682 -37.57 13.81 4.83
CA PHE A 682 -36.62 14.86 5.22
C PHE A 682 -35.67 14.39 6.33
N TYR A 683 -36.18 13.74 7.38
CA TYR A 683 -35.37 13.10 8.43
C TYR A 683 -34.34 12.14 7.83
N GLN A 684 -34.77 11.29 6.89
CA GLN A 684 -33.90 10.30 6.26
C GLN A 684 -32.85 10.94 5.34
N LEU A 685 -33.21 12.01 4.63
CA LEU A 685 -32.29 12.81 3.81
C LEU A 685 -31.21 13.47 4.68
N ASN A 686 -31.62 14.09 5.79
CA ASN A 686 -30.73 14.79 6.73
C ASN A 686 -29.67 13.86 7.32
N LEU A 687 -30.06 12.67 7.81
CA LEU A 687 -29.11 11.70 8.34
C LEU A 687 -28.15 11.14 7.27
N VAL A 688 -28.63 10.98 6.03
CA VAL A 688 -27.79 10.60 4.88
C VAL A 688 -26.80 11.70 4.51
N LEU A 689 -27.21 12.96 4.45
CA LEU A 689 -26.32 14.08 4.13
C LEU A 689 -25.32 14.37 5.26
N ALA A 690 -25.72 14.25 6.53
CA ALA A 690 -24.82 14.34 7.68
C ALA A 690 -23.73 13.25 7.63
N THR A 691 -24.15 12.00 7.36
CA THR A 691 -23.26 10.86 7.14
C THR A 691 -22.30 11.11 5.99
N CYS A 692 -22.81 11.55 4.83
CA CYS A 692 -22.00 11.78 3.64
C CYS A 692 -21.01 12.94 3.81
N ALA A 693 -21.40 14.02 4.50
CA ALA A 693 -20.50 15.11 4.86
C ALA A 693 -19.38 14.62 5.77
N ALA A 694 -19.70 13.86 6.82
CA ALA A 694 -18.69 13.23 7.69
C ALA A 694 -17.74 12.29 6.92
N CYS A 695 -18.25 11.45 6.01
CA CYS A 695 -17.41 10.65 5.11
C CYS A 695 -16.45 11.51 4.29
N GLY A 696 -16.92 12.62 3.72
CA GLY A 696 -16.09 13.57 2.98
C GLY A 696 -14.94 14.15 3.82
N VAL A 697 -15.24 14.57 5.05
CA VAL A 697 -14.23 15.07 6.02
C VAL A 697 -13.19 13.98 6.33
N ALA A 698 -13.62 12.76 6.66
CA ALA A 698 -12.72 11.64 6.95
C ALA A 698 -11.87 11.23 5.73
N PHE A 699 -12.44 11.26 4.52
CA PHE A 699 -11.73 10.99 3.26
C PHE A 699 -10.65 12.04 2.96
N PHE A 700 -10.88 13.32 3.28
CA PHE A 700 -9.85 14.36 3.17
C PHE A 700 -8.65 14.10 4.11
N VAL A 701 -8.91 13.69 5.36
CA VAL A 701 -7.85 13.31 6.31
C VAL A 701 -7.11 12.06 5.84
N SER A 702 -7.83 11.04 5.39
CA SER A 702 -7.31 9.78 4.84
C SER A 702 -6.39 9.97 3.62
N ALA A 703 -6.71 10.91 2.74
CA ALA A 703 -5.86 11.26 1.61
C ALA A 703 -4.62 12.11 2.01
N SER A 704 -4.76 12.95 3.04
CA SER A 704 -3.71 13.87 3.48
C SER A 704 -2.63 13.20 4.33
N VAL A 705 -2.99 12.22 5.17
CA VAL A 705 -2.09 11.56 6.13
C VAL A 705 -1.76 10.13 5.66
N SER A 706 -0.53 9.65 5.90
CA SER A 706 -0.10 8.28 5.56
C SER A 706 -0.20 7.28 6.71
N VAL A 707 -0.23 7.75 7.96
CA VAL A 707 -0.22 6.92 9.17
C VAL A 707 -1.58 6.94 9.85
N PHE A 708 -2.18 5.77 10.06
CA PHE A 708 -3.53 5.63 10.62
C PHE A 708 -3.70 6.30 11.99
N GLY A 709 -2.77 6.11 12.93
CA GLY A 709 -2.89 6.70 14.28
C GLY A 709 -2.96 8.23 14.27
N ILE A 710 -2.09 8.88 13.49
CA ILE A 710 -2.10 10.34 13.31
C ILE A 710 -3.41 10.79 12.65
N ALA A 711 -3.86 10.06 11.63
CA ALA A 711 -5.10 10.37 10.93
C ALA A 711 -6.32 10.28 11.86
N ASN A 712 -6.40 9.23 12.71
CA ASN A 712 -7.47 9.00 13.66
C ASN A 712 -7.56 10.09 14.75
N ILE A 713 -6.42 10.55 15.26
CA ILE A 713 -6.36 11.67 16.22
C ILE A 713 -6.88 12.95 15.56
N LEU A 714 -6.43 13.26 14.34
CA LEU A 714 -6.81 14.50 13.64
C LEU A 714 -8.30 14.56 13.30
N ILE A 715 -8.89 13.47 12.78
CA ILE A 715 -10.33 13.41 12.49
C ILE A 715 -11.17 13.49 13.79
N SER A 716 -10.71 12.88 14.89
CA SER A 716 -11.39 12.93 16.18
C SER A 716 -11.42 14.35 16.76
N ILE A 717 -10.30 15.06 16.74
CA ILE A 717 -10.21 16.47 17.18
C ILE A 717 -11.13 17.35 16.33
N MET A 718 -11.17 17.14 15.01
CA MET A 718 -12.03 17.91 14.11
C MET A 718 -13.52 17.64 14.33
N TYR A 719 -13.93 16.39 14.59
CA TYR A 719 -15.31 16.06 14.95
C TYR A 719 -15.74 16.62 16.31
N VAL A 720 -14.87 16.54 17.34
CA VAL A 720 -15.13 17.17 18.65
C VAL A 720 -15.26 18.70 18.51
N PHE A 721 -14.40 19.33 17.71
CA PHE A 721 -14.51 20.77 17.42
C PHE A 721 -15.84 21.11 16.74
N MET A 722 -16.25 20.38 15.69
CA MET A 722 -17.54 20.58 15.04
C MET A 722 -18.72 20.36 16.01
N MET A 723 -18.65 19.36 16.90
CA MET A 723 -19.68 19.05 17.89
C MET A 723 -19.92 20.22 18.87
N VAL A 724 -18.85 20.87 19.35
CA VAL A 724 -18.95 22.02 20.27
C VAL A 724 -19.75 23.17 19.66
N PHE A 725 -19.58 23.44 18.36
CA PHE A 725 -20.35 24.44 17.61
C PHE A 725 -21.67 23.93 17.02
N GLY A 726 -22.14 22.75 17.44
CA GLY A 726 -23.36 22.10 16.95
C GLY A 726 -24.70 22.72 17.42
N GLY A 727 -24.67 23.73 18.30
CA GLY A 727 -25.86 24.46 18.75
C GLY A 727 -26.69 23.84 19.87
N PHE A 728 -26.41 22.60 20.27
CA PHE A 728 -27.02 21.95 21.43
C PHE A 728 -26.24 22.21 22.74
N LEU A 729 -24.92 21.94 22.75
CA LEU A 729 -24.09 22.01 23.96
C LEU A 729 -23.82 23.46 24.41
N ILE A 730 -23.79 24.41 23.48
CA ILE A 730 -23.57 25.83 23.74
C ILE A 730 -24.55 26.62 22.87
N ASN A 731 -25.29 27.55 23.48
CA ASN A 731 -26.12 28.47 22.71
C ASN A 731 -25.22 29.42 21.92
N ILE A 732 -25.25 29.31 20.58
CA ILE A 732 -24.28 29.98 19.70
C ILE A 732 -24.38 31.52 19.80
N ALA A 733 -25.50 32.06 20.28
CA ALA A 733 -25.71 33.49 20.50
C ALA A 733 -24.69 34.11 21.48
N SER A 734 -24.28 33.36 22.51
CA SER A 734 -23.29 33.84 23.51
C SER A 734 -21.84 33.70 23.02
N VAL A 735 -21.60 33.04 21.90
CA VAL A 735 -20.26 32.67 21.40
C VAL A 735 -19.62 33.78 20.54
N GLY A 736 -20.05 35.03 20.74
CA GLY A 736 -19.42 36.27 20.26
C GLY A 736 -18.80 36.17 18.86
N TRP A 737 -17.48 36.39 18.77
CA TRP A 737 -16.73 36.37 17.51
C TRP A 737 -16.47 34.97 16.95
N LEU A 738 -16.60 33.90 17.75
CA LEU A 738 -16.41 32.51 17.31
C LEU A 738 -17.69 31.89 16.71
N SER A 739 -18.81 32.60 16.75
CA SER A 739 -20.12 32.16 16.25
C SER A 739 -20.13 31.72 14.78
N TRP A 740 -19.22 32.22 13.93
CA TRP A 740 -19.10 31.80 12.52
C TRP A 740 -18.62 30.35 12.36
N CYS A 741 -17.95 29.76 13.36
CA CYS A 741 -17.51 28.36 13.32
C CYS A 741 -18.67 27.38 13.17
N ARG A 742 -19.91 27.78 13.55
CA ARG A 742 -21.14 27.00 13.30
C ARG A 742 -21.32 26.63 11.83
N TYR A 743 -20.93 27.52 10.91
CA TYR A 743 -21.13 27.32 9.47
C TYR A 743 -20.17 26.27 8.87
N LEU A 744 -19.13 25.87 9.60
CA LEU A 744 -18.25 24.75 9.25
C LEU A 744 -18.68 23.42 9.90
N SER A 745 -19.66 23.44 10.80
CA SER A 745 -20.08 22.27 11.57
C SER A 745 -21.18 21.49 10.86
N VAL A 746 -20.89 20.22 10.53
CA VAL A 746 -21.92 19.25 10.12
C VAL A 746 -22.99 19.09 11.20
N PHE A 747 -22.60 19.16 12.50
CA PHE A 747 -23.54 19.02 13.61
C PHE A 747 -24.58 20.13 13.63
N TYR A 748 -24.18 21.38 13.37
CA TYR A 748 -25.08 22.52 13.41
C TYR A 748 -26.22 22.37 12.39
N TYR A 749 -25.90 22.07 11.13
CA TYR A 749 -26.90 21.91 10.09
C TYR A 749 -27.76 20.65 10.29
N ALA A 750 -27.17 19.52 10.66
CA ALA A 750 -27.91 18.30 10.94
C ALA A 750 -28.94 18.52 12.07
N TYR A 751 -28.47 19.02 13.23
CA TYR A 751 -29.30 19.32 14.39
C TYR A 751 -30.39 20.36 14.10
N ALA A 752 -30.05 21.44 13.40
CA ALA A 752 -31.01 22.47 13.00
C ALA A 752 -32.07 21.94 12.02
N GLY A 753 -31.67 21.13 11.02
CA GLY A 753 -32.59 20.51 10.06
C GLY A 753 -33.60 19.59 10.75
N LEU A 754 -33.13 18.68 11.62
CA LEU A 754 -33.99 17.80 12.43
C LEU A 754 -34.93 18.61 13.33
N SER A 755 -34.42 19.66 13.99
CA SER A 755 -35.19 20.50 14.90
C SER A 755 -36.31 21.26 14.18
N VAL A 756 -36.05 21.88 13.01
CA VAL A 756 -37.09 22.57 12.23
C VAL A 756 -38.12 21.58 11.69
N ASN A 757 -37.69 20.39 11.23
CA ASN A 757 -38.57 19.36 10.69
C ASN A 757 -39.62 18.86 11.72
N GLU A 758 -39.18 18.60 12.95
CA GLU A 758 -40.06 18.11 14.04
C GLU A 758 -40.82 19.25 14.74
N PHE A 759 -40.15 20.29 15.24
CA PHE A 759 -40.80 21.30 16.09
C PHE A 759 -41.74 22.24 15.32
N SER A 760 -41.62 22.37 13.99
CA SER A 760 -42.46 23.28 13.20
C SER A 760 -43.92 22.82 13.12
N GLY A 761 -44.78 23.43 13.93
CA GLY A 761 -46.22 23.12 14.01
C GLY A 761 -46.62 22.23 15.18
N MET A 762 -45.68 21.84 16.05
CA MET A 762 -46.00 21.15 17.31
C MET A 762 -46.24 22.12 18.46
N ARG A 763 -46.94 21.63 19.49
CA ARG A 763 -47.31 22.38 20.69
C ARG A 763 -47.15 21.52 21.93
N PHE A 764 -46.46 22.06 22.94
CA PHE A 764 -46.14 21.38 24.19
C PHE A 764 -46.90 22.02 25.36
N CYS A 765 -47.62 21.21 26.13
CA CYS A 765 -48.45 21.68 27.25
C CYS A 765 -47.99 21.04 28.57
N PRO A 766 -48.20 21.68 29.74
CA PRO A 766 -47.91 21.05 31.02
C PRO A 766 -48.81 19.82 31.24
N THR A 767 -48.25 18.78 31.83
CA THR A 767 -48.93 17.53 32.22
C THR A 767 -49.80 17.68 33.47
N ARG A 768 -49.56 18.72 34.29
CA ARG A 768 -50.35 19.05 35.47
C ARG A 768 -50.58 20.58 35.55
N PRO A 769 -51.83 21.05 35.76
CA PRO A 769 -52.07 22.44 36.13
C PRO A 769 -51.69 22.65 37.59
N GLU A 770 -50.50 23.21 37.84
CA GLU A 770 -50.11 23.62 39.19
C GLU A 770 -50.92 24.85 39.64
N PRO A 771 -51.68 24.79 40.76
CA PRO A 771 -52.28 25.99 41.31
C PRO A 771 -51.17 26.98 41.69
N ASN A 772 -51.31 28.22 41.24
CA ASN A 772 -50.35 29.33 41.36
C ASN A 772 -49.15 29.33 40.39
N VAL A 773 -49.05 28.41 39.41
CA VAL A 773 -48.02 28.51 38.35
C VAL A 773 -48.65 28.46 36.95
N THR A 774 -48.68 29.60 36.27
CA THR A 774 -49.21 29.75 34.90
C THR A 774 -48.23 29.22 33.84
N ARG A 775 -47.94 27.91 33.87
CA ARG A 775 -47.20 27.22 32.81
C ARG A 775 -48.07 27.16 31.54
N THR A 776 -48.03 28.19 30.70
CA THR A 776 -48.73 28.20 29.41
C THR A 776 -48.10 27.19 28.44
N CYS A 777 -48.90 26.57 27.58
CA CYS A 777 -48.35 25.75 26.50
C CYS A 777 -47.38 26.58 25.62
N LYS A 778 -46.22 26.02 25.26
CA LYS A 778 -45.28 26.60 24.30
C LYS A 778 -45.49 25.96 22.93
N ASP A 779 -45.56 26.78 21.89
CA ASP A 779 -45.49 26.31 20.50
C ASP A 779 -44.01 26.08 20.11
N GLY A 780 -43.75 25.11 19.23
CA GLY A 780 -42.37 24.72 18.86
C GLY A 780 -41.56 25.82 18.17
N SER A 781 -42.23 26.80 17.55
CA SER A 781 -41.62 28.03 17.03
C SER A 781 -40.92 28.85 18.11
N THR A 782 -41.46 28.88 19.33
CA THR A 782 -40.80 29.52 20.49
C THR A 782 -39.50 28.81 20.85
N VAL A 783 -39.48 27.47 20.84
CA VAL A 783 -38.25 26.69 21.09
C VAL A 783 -37.19 26.97 20.03
N LEU A 784 -37.59 27.02 18.75
CA LEU A 784 -36.67 27.34 17.65
C LEU A 784 -36.16 28.79 17.72
N ASN A 785 -36.96 29.75 18.21
CA ASN A 785 -36.50 31.12 18.51
C ASN A 785 -35.52 31.16 19.70
N ASP A 786 -35.82 30.45 20.80
CA ASP A 786 -34.96 30.35 21.99
C ASP A 786 -33.55 29.78 21.61
N GLN A 787 -33.49 28.89 20.61
CA GLN A 787 -32.25 28.32 20.05
C GLN A 787 -31.64 29.14 18.88
N GLN A 788 -32.27 30.25 18.47
CA GLN A 788 -31.90 31.06 17.30
C GLN A 788 -31.80 30.26 15.97
N ILE A 789 -32.65 29.26 15.80
CA ILE A 789 -32.76 28.45 14.57
C ILE A 789 -33.79 29.10 13.64
N PRO A 790 -33.39 29.57 12.44
CA PRO A 790 -34.32 30.16 11.48
C PRO A 790 -35.37 29.15 11.02
N HIS A 791 -36.66 29.49 11.13
CA HIS A 791 -37.77 28.60 10.75
C HIS A 791 -38.96 29.34 10.08
N SER A 792 -38.84 30.66 9.90
CA SER A 792 -39.87 31.53 9.32
C SER A 792 -40.21 31.27 7.84
N THR A 793 -39.37 30.55 7.10
CA THR A 793 -39.63 30.21 5.69
C THR A 793 -39.30 28.74 5.41
N PRO A 794 -39.95 28.10 4.41
CA PRO A 794 -39.58 26.75 3.97
C PRO A 794 -38.13 26.64 3.47
N TRP A 795 -37.55 27.73 2.98
CA TRP A 795 -36.14 27.77 2.58
C TRP A 795 -35.20 27.49 3.75
N ASN A 796 -35.53 27.94 4.96
CA ASN A 796 -34.68 27.76 6.13
C ASN A 796 -34.44 26.27 6.43
N LEU A 797 -35.47 25.42 6.22
CA LEU A 797 -35.36 23.96 6.35
C LEU A 797 -34.31 23.40 5.36
N TRP A 798 -34.50 23.67 4.06
CA TRP A 798 -33.60 23.21 2.97
C TRP A 798 -32.20 23.81 3.02
N SER A 799 -32.03 24.99 3.62
CA SER A 799 -30.71 25.65 3.76
C SER A 799 -29.72 24.83 4.60
N ASN A 800 -30.21 23.99 5.52
CA ASN A 800 -29.37 23.07 6.30
C ASN A 800 -28.85 21.90 5.46
N GLU A 801 -29.72 21.29 4.65
CA GLU A 801 -29.35 20.22 3.73
C GLU A 801 -28.34 20.71 2.69
N LEU A 802 -28.56 21.92 2.16
CA LEU A 802 -27.60 22.59 1.28
C LEU A 802 -26.26 22.87 1.98
N GLY A 803 -26.28 23.27 3.25
CA GLY A 803 -25.08 23.45 4.08
C GLY A 803 -24.25 22.18 4.20
N MET A 804 -24.88 21.05 4.55
CA MET A 804 -24.21 19.74 4.63
C MET A 804 -23.71 19.26 3.26
N PHE A 805 -24.50 19.44 2.21
CA PHE A 805 -24.11 19.10 0.83
C PHE A 805 -22.91 19.94 0.36
N CYS A 806 -22.86 21.23 0.69
CA CYS A 806 -21.71 22.08 0.41
C CYS A 806 -20.45 21.65 1.18
N ILE A 807 -20.57 21.32 2.47
CA ILE A 807 -19.44 20.77 3.27
C ILE A 807 -18.92 19.47 2.62
N MET A 808 -19.83 18.55 2.28
CA MET A 808 -19.50 17.29 1.60
C MET A 808 -18.72 17.55 0.31
N LEU A 809 -19.22 18.42 -0.58
CA LEU A 809 -18.56 18.74 -1.85
C LEU A 809 -17.19 19.41 -1.65
N VAL A 810 -17.05 20.32 -0.68
CA VAL A 810 -15.77 20.98 -0.39
C VAL A 810 -14.72 19.98 0.08
N PHE A 811 -15.05 19.12 1.05
CA PHE A 811 -14.08 18.13 1.55
C PHE A 811 -13.79 17.01 0.55
N LEU A 812 -14.76 16.60 -0.27
CA LEU A 812 -14.52 15.69 -1.40
C LEU A 812 -13.61 16.33 -2.47
N LEU A 813 -13.81 17.60 -2.82
CA LEU A 813 -12.92 18.33 -3.73
C LEU A 813 -11.50 18.44 -3.16
N LEU A 814 -11.36 18.76 -1.87
CA LEU A 814 -10.06 18.79 -1.19
C LEU A 814 -9.39 17.42 -1.17
N CYS A 815 -10.13 16.34 -0.88
CA CYS A 815 -9.64 14.96 -0.97
C CYS A 815 -9.10 14.64 -2.38
N TYR A 816 -9.86 14.94 -3.43
CA TYR A 816 -9.43 14.76 -4.82
C TYR A 816 -8.17 15.57 -5.16
N VAL A 817 -8.06 16.82 -4.71
CA VAL A 817 -6.87 17.67 -4.89
C VAL A 817 -5.65 17.05 -4.18
N GLN A 818 -5.81 16.50 -2.97
CA GLN A 818 -4.72 15.82 -2.27
C GLN A 818 -4.31 14.52 -2.99
N LEU A 819 -5.26 13.69 -3.44
CA LEU A 819 -4.98 12.50 -4.26
C LEU A 819 -4.28 12.82 -5.59
N CYS A 820 -4.48 14.03 -6.13
CA CYS A 820 -3.74 14.55 -7.29
C CYS A 820 -2.33 15.06 -6.94
N ARG A 821 -2.11 15.52 -5.71
CA ARG A 821 -0.84 16.05 -5.19
C ARG A 821 0.09 15.00 -4.58
N ILE A 822 -0.42 13.82 -4.20
CA ILE A 822 0.41 12.69 -3.75
C ILE A 822 1.56 12.47 -4.75
N ASN A 823 2.80 12.50 -4.25
CA ASN A 823 3.96 12.25 -5.09
C ASN A 823 3.89 10.82 -5.67
N LYS A 824 4.12 10.71 -6.99
CA LYS A 824 4.09 9.44 -7.74
C LYS A 824 5.47 9.03 -8.26
N TYR A 825 6.49 9.82 -7.93
CA TYR A 825 7.88 9.42 -8.01
C TYR A 825 8.26 8.74 -6.69
N LYS A 826 9.03 7.65 -6.78
CA LYS A 826 9.78 7.09 -5.65
C LYS A 826 10.93 8.03 -5.26
#